data_AF-A0A7I4YU23-F1
#
_entry.id   AF-A0A7I4YU23-F1
#
_cell.length_a   1.000
_cell.length_b   1.000
_cell.length_c   1.000
_cell.angle_alpha   90.00
_cell.angle_beta   90.00
_cell.angle_gamma   90.00
#
_symmetry.space_group_name_H-M   'P 1'
#
loop_
_entity.id
_entity.type
_entity.pdbx_description
1 polymer ?
#
loop_
_entity_poly.entity_id
_entity_poly.type
_entity_poly.pdbx_seq_one_letter_code
_entity_poly.pdbx_strand_id
1 'polypeptide(L)'
;MYSPYMDLGKGFYTARPSTISDRNQYNDLLRAENESLRVRVTELEKIVDRQQSELMLLQTTSADLLRRMAKLEISSSPTNNGIGGPSSKASPKVTARLPPRNISQSSYNIAKTASPSRNGLSRSLHVHNTREACIDENPGPQVSPASLKRQTSAAIVNVSVGKSSRGSPLRKWMSHQNVKGSPTSGVPVGDLSVSGRTTPSVCSPSRNLSSWTVSRSVSRAASVCTLNSPSRNHSNSVCNTREPIFNASSHTLQLQVAGRSVAVPVPESIENIDPAAEQPPPDCPPPQIEWAYGYRGKDVRYNVHYLPTGELVYFCGSVVVMHNINEQHQRHYTGHTSDVKCICIHPNRVIVASGQTTCHRRDRRPEFGLRDSVATPQEIKNELENNHTEAHVRIWDSVTLATLHVLGGSKAMFEKSIAALSFSNTDGGNLLACTDESYTHLLSVWKWSDEVKLAEAKGANDQIFAVSWHPLLRNLIVMCGRGHFSFWLFDAKNETLTKNVAIFEGRDKPKTLLSVCFSETGDVITGDSNGTLSLWDPITFKTKKQAHGVHPGGVFALCISRKGTLLSAGKDRTVAEFETTDLVRRRRPVELPDDAGIPKVILNLENNQIVVGTTRNTLYLGDFETTFEEIVDGDSDDVTCCVAVKPHFFITASADGGVRYYNSSTKKREWRKNYGEGITCMSVDRPGISLGLGFCGGSWSVVDLSTKETVFEQKESTQPITAIQFSPDSTLLIVATKELSVLIYRTDGSQRFHRAARVGTLSSFVVSMDWDITSQFIRANSAVGHIYHWSATNGELVDNACICDAEWASCNCRVSYEAGCLTHSVEGITSISRSNSKEWLVVGRDNGSLRLYNCPVLSTAAGFLALAGHSYAVSSVIFTEEKHLITAGVTDGSLFQWKFQL
;
A
#
# COMPACT_ATOMS: atom_id res chain seq x y z
N MET A 1 33.82 -39.33 40.50
CA MET A 1 34.99 -38.71 41.18
C MET A 1 36.03 -38.44 40.12
N TYR A 2 36.67 -37.27 40.13
CA TYR A 2 37.63 -36.86 39.09
C TYR A 2 39.08 -37.07 39.52
N SER A 3 39.92 -37.39 38.55
CA SER A 3 41.33 -37.00 38.52
C SER A 3 41.76 -36.81 37.06
N PRO A 4 42.18 -35.60 36.67
CA PRO A 4 42.97 -35.38 35.47
C PRO A 4 44.33 -34.71 35.79
N TYR A 5 45.30 -34.97 34.92
CA TYR A 5 46.69 -34.47 35.01
C TYR A 5 46.93 -33.21 34.15
N MET A 6 48.01 -32.49 34.48
CA MET A 6 48.80 -31.53 33.68
C MET A 6 48.23 -30.16 33.26
N ASP A 7 48.95 -29.14 33.76
CA ASP A 7 49.56 -28.00 33.05
C ASP A 7 48.76 -27.16 32.06
N LEU A 8 48.36 -25.98 32.55
CA LEU A 8 48.17 -24.75 31.77
C LEU A 8 48.71 -23.55 32.57
N GLY A 9 49.25 -22.53 31.89
CA GLY A 9 49.35 -21.18 32.48
C GLY A 9 50.73 -20.49 32.53
N LYS A 10 51.44 -20.35 31.40
CA LYS A 10 52.45 -19.28 31.26
C LYS A 10 51.90 -18.08 30.48
N GLY A 11 51.65 -17.00 31.21
CA GLY A 11 51.79 -15.62 30.71
C GLY A 11 50.63 -15.02 29.89
N PHE A 12 49.86 -14.15 30.54
CA PHE A 12 49.49 -12.86 29.96
C PHE A 12 49.70 -11.76 31.00
N TYR A 13 50.50 -10.74 30.66
CA TYR A 13 50.74 -9.59 31.53
C TYR A 13 49.60 -8.58 31.40
N THR A 14 48.93 -8.27 32.51
CA THR A 14 48.21 -6.99 32.63
C THR A 14 49.21 -5.91 33.02
N ALA A 15 49.32 -4.85 32.21
CA ALA A 15 50.25 -3.76 32.47
C ALA A 15 49.84 -3.00 33.75
N ARG A 16 50.76 -2.91 34.72
CA ARG A 16 50.58 -2.04 35.90
C ARG A 16 50.95 -0.61 35.50
N PRO A 17 50.16 0.42 35.87
CA PRO A 17 50.56 1.82 35.71
C PRO A 17 51.88 2.09 36.44
N SER A 18 52.81 2.78 35.78
CA SER A 18 54.19 2.95 36.24
C SER A 18 54.42 4.21 37.07
N THR A 19 53.44 5.11 37.18
CA THR A 19 53.52 6.30 38.05
C THR A 19 52.39 6.38 39.08
N ILE A 20 52.63 7.17 40.13
CA ILE A 20 51.61 7.48 41.15
C ILE A 20 50.50 8.37 40.56
N SER A 21 50.81 9.16 39.52
CA SER A 21 49.84 10.03 38.83
C SER A 21 48.76 9.22 38.10
N ASP A 22 49.16 8.25 37.28
CA ASP A 22 48.25 7.42 36.49
C ASP A 22 47.28 6.65 37.38
N ARG A 23 47.77 6.18 38.53
CA ARG A 23 46.96 5.43 39.51
C ARG A 23 45.88 6.29 40.16
N ASN A 24 46.12 7.59 40.34
CA ASN A 24 45.11 8.52 40.85
C ASN A 24 44.06 8.81 39.76
N GLN A 25 44.48 9.13 38.53
CA GLN A 25 43.53 9.32 37.42
C GLN A 25 42.64 8.10 37.18
N TYR A 26 43.19 6.88 37.26
CA TYR A 26 42.41 5.64 37.15
C TYR A 26 41.39 5.47 38.29
N ASN A 27 41.77 5.80 39.53
CA ASN A 27 40.85 5.78 40.67
C ASN A 27 39.73 6.83 40.55
N ASP A 28 40.02 8.01 40.00
CA ASP A 28 39.04 9.09 39.84
C ASP A 28 38.09 8.85 38.65
N LEU A 29 38.57 8.21 37.57
CA LEU A 29 37.70 7.66 36.52
C LEU A 29 36.75 6.60 37.07
N LEU A 30 37.25 5.65 37.87
CA LEU A 30 36.40 4.65 38.53
C LEU A 30 35.38 5.28 39.48
N ARG A 31 35.72 6.38 40.17
CA ARG A 31 34.77 7.13 41.01
C ARG A 31 33.67 7.78 40.17
N ALA A 32 34.02 8.43 39.07
CA ALA A 32 33.04 9.04 38.16
C ALA A 32 32.10 7.99 37.53
N GLU A 33 32.62 6.83 37.14
CA GLU A 33 31.81 5.72 36.62
C GLU A 33 30.86 5.15 37.70
N ASN A 34 31.35 4.91 38.92
CA ASN A 34 30.51 4.44 40.03
C ASN A 34 29.40 5.44 40.41
N GLU A 35 29.67 6.74 40.36
CA GLU A 35 28.66 7.76 40.66
C GLU A 35 27.61 7.89 39.53
N SER A 36 28.04 7.78 38.26
CA SER A 36 27.14 7.69 37.11
C SER A 36 26.22 6.45 37.19
N LEU A 37 26.77 5.31 37.61
CA LEU A 37 26.00 4.09 37.86
C LEU A 37 24.99 4.27 39.02
N ARG A 38 25.37 4.95 40.11
CA ARG A 38 24.45 5.28 41.22
C ARG A 38 23.27 6.14 40.76
N VAL A 39 23.53 7.22 40.01
CA VAL A 39 22.47 8.08 39.47
C VAL A 39 21.48 7.25 38.64
N ARG A 40 21.99 6.42 37.71
CA ARG A 40 21.16 5.49 36.92
C ARG A 40 20.37 4.50 37.76
N VAL A 41 20.92 3.95 38.84
CA VAL A 41 20.18 3.06 39.75
C VAL A 41 19.02 3.83 40.41
N THR A 42 19.26 5.03 40.95
CA THR A 42 18.19 5.84 41.56
C THR A 42 17.14 6.35 40.57
N GLU A 43 17.45 6.37 39.27
CA GLU A 43 16.50 6.66 38.20
C GLU A 43 15.65 5.44 37.84
N LEU A 44 16.28 4.25 37.77
CA LEU A 44 15.58 2.97 37.59
C LEU A 44 14.64 2.66 38.76
N GLU A 45 15.05 2.92 40.00
CA GLU A 45 14.21 2.78 41.20
C GLU A 45 12.92 3.63 41.09
N LYS A 46 13.04 4.91 40.69
CA LYS A 46 11.87 5.79 40.45
C LYS A 46 10.96 5.29 39.33
N ILE A 47 11.52 4.67 38.29
CA ILE A 47 10.75 4.08 37.19
C ILE A 47 9.96 2.86 37.70
N VAL A 48 10.58 2.01 38.53
CA VAL A 48 9.91 0.85 39.16
C VAL A 48 8.80 1.30 40.11
N ASP A 49 9.04 2.29 40.97
CA ASP A 49 8.01 2.84 41.88
C ASP A 49 6.79 3.40 41.12
N ARG A 50 7.04 4.07 39.98
CA ARG A 50 5.96 4.55 39.09
C ARG A 50 5.19 3.39 38.46
N GLN A 51 5.88 2.39 37.90
CA GLN A 51 5.23 1.20 37.31
C GLN A 51 4.44 0.40 38.35
N GLN A 52 4.93 0.30 39.59
CA GLN A 52 4.21 -0.33 40.70
C GLN A 52 2.95 0.46 41.07
N SER A 53 3.01 1.79 41.02
CA SER A 53 1.85 2.68 41.23
C SER A 53 0.80 2.55 40.12
N GLU A 54 1.24 2.48 38.85
CA GLU A 54 0.37 2.25 37.68
C GLU A 54 -0.29 0.85 37.74
N LEU A 55 0.46 -0.19 38.11
CA LEU A 55 -0.08 -1.54 38.35
C LEU A 55 -1.11 -1.56 39.49
N MET A 56 -0.88 -0.82 40.58
CA MET A 56 -1.84 -0.72 41.68
C MET A 56 -3.13 -0.02 41.24
N LEU A 57 -3.03 1.01 40.39
CA LEU A 57 -4.20 1.66 39.79
C LEU A 57 -4.97 0.70 38.87
N LEU A 58 -4.29 -0.05 38.00
CA LEU A 58 -4.90 -1.05 37.11
C LEU A 58 -5.57 -2.21 37.87
N GLN A 59 -4.97 -2.68 38.96
CA GLN A 59 -5.61 -3.65 39.85
C GLN A 59 -6.88 -3.08 40.50
N THR A 60 -6.86 -1.79 40.88
CA THR A 60 -8.00 -1.10 41.50
C THR A 60 -9.15 -0.88 40.51
N THR A 61 -8.86 -0.47 39.27
CA THR A 61 -9.89 -0.30 38.22
C THR A 61 -10.46 -1.63 37.77
N SER A 62 -9.63 -2.66 37.59
CA SER A 62 -10.06 -4.04 37.33
C SER A 62 -11.00 -4.56 38.43
N ALA A 63 -10.66 -4.35 39.69
CA ALA A 63 -11.50 -4.73 40.82
C ALA A 63 -12.85 -3.98 40.85
N ASP A 64 -12.94 -2.74 40.38
CA ASP A 64 -14.22 -2.03 40.27
C ASP A 64 -15.03 -2.45 39.03
N LEU A 65 -14.38 -2.75 37.90
CA LEU A 65 -15.04 -3.34 36.73
C LEU A 65 -15.68 -4.69 37.07
N LEU A 66 -14.97 -5.57 37.78
CA LEU A 66 -15.52 -6.86 38.26
C LEU A 66 -16.73 -6.66 39.20
N ARG A 67 -16.72 -5.64 40.07
CA ARG A 67 -17.89 -5.28 40.90
C ARG A 67 -19.06 -4.74 40.08
N ARG A 68 -18.80 -4.05 38.96
CA ARG A 68 -19.84 -3.57 38.05
C ARG A 68 -20.43 -4.73 37.25
N MET A 69 -19.62 -5.65 36.74
CA MET A 69 -20.08 -6.88 36.08
C MET A 69 -20.95 -7.72 37.01
N ALA A 70 -20.50 -8.01 38.23
CA ALA A 70 -21.29 -8.78 39.20
C ALA A 70 -22.65 -8.11 39.53
N LYS A 71 -22.71 -6.77 39.58
CA LYS A 71 -23.98 -6.04 39.73
C LYS A 71 -24.88 -6.17 38.50
N LEU A 72 -24.30 -6.13 37.29
CA LEU A 72 -25.05 -6.30 36.04
C LEU A 72 -25.61 -7.73 35.93
N GLU A 73 -24.83 -8.76 36.25
CA GLU A 73 -25.26 -10.16 36.29
C GLU A 73 -26.40 -10.41 37.28
N ILE A 74 -26.33 -9.81 38.47
CA ILE A 74 -27.44 -9.84 39.45
C ILE A 74 -28.70 -9.17 38.87
N SER A 75 -28.54 -8.04 38.15
CA SER A 75 -29.65 -7.32 37.51
C SER A 75 -30.21 -7.99 36.24
N SER A 76 -29.48 -8.94 35.63
CA SER A 76 -29.89 -9.63 34.40
C SER A 76 -30.52 -11.02 34.66
N SER A 77 -30.91 -11.32 35.90
CA SER A 77 -31.68 -12.53 36.21
C SER A 77 -33.19 -12.29 35.94
N PRO A 78 -33.88 -13.14 35.14
CA PRO A 78 -35.22 -12.84 34.66
C PRO A 78 -36.28 -13.12 35.73
N THR A 79 -36.88 -12.08 36.30
CA THR A 79 -38.08 -12.20 37.15
C THR A 79 -39.30 -12.56 36.30
N ASN A 80 -39.92 -13.70 36.62
CA ASN A 80 -41.09 -14.22 35.92
C ASN A 80 -42.30 -13.26 36.04
N ASN A 81 -43.10 -13.12 34.98
CA ASN A 81 -44.19 -12.13 34.91
C ASN A 81 -45.37 -12.49 35.83
N GLY A 82 -45.61 -11.65 36.85
CA GLY A 82 -46.80 -11.69 37.70
C GLY A 82 -47.63 -10.41 37.53
N ILE A 83 -48.92 -10.55 37.21
CA ILE A 83 -49.84 -9.41 36.98
C ILE A 83 -50.39 -8.91 38.32
N GLY A 84 -50.33 -7.60 38.58
CA GLY A 84 -51.18 -6.97 39.60
C GLY A 84 -50.63 -5.71 40.27
N GLY A 85 -51.29 -4.57 40.00
CA GLY A 85 -51.20 -3.31 40.75
C GLY A 85 -52.33 -2.37 40.28
N PRO A 86 -52.76 -1.35 41.05
CA PRO A 86 -51.95 -0.63 42.05
C PRO A 86 -52.63 -0.34 43.41
N SER A 87 -51.84 -0.09 44.47
CA SER A 87 -52.24 0.84 45.55
C SER A 87 -51.09 1.35 46.45
N SER A 88 -51.04 2.68 46.60
CA SER A 88 -50.59 3.51 47.74
C SER A 88 -49.51 3.10 48.77
N LYS A 89 -48.48 3.97 48.84
CA LYS A 89 -47.91 4.64 50.04
C LYS A 89 -46.96 3.89 51.03
N ALA A 90 -46.10 4.74 51.63
CA ALA A 90 -45.39 4.63 52.93
C ALA A 90 -43.95 4.05 52.97
N SER A 91 -43.24 4.45 54.04
CA SER A 91 -41.83 4.23 54.41
C SER A 91 -41.71 4.49 55.95
N PRO A 92 -40.54 4.58 56.64
CA PRO A 92 -39.14 4.22 56.34
C PRO A 92 -38.40 3.49 57.54
N LYS A 93 -37.04 3.36 57.48
CA LYS A 93 -36.06 3.02 58.57
C LYS A 93 -36.04 1.49 58.96
N VAL A 94 -35.01 0.89 59.58
CA VAL A 94 -34.03 1.29 60.65
C VAL A 94 -32.60 0.66 60.43
N THR A 95 -31.60 1.02 61.25
CA THR A 95 -30.14 0.78 61.12
C THR A 95 -29.47 -0.13 62.18
N ALA A 96 -28.42 -0.88 61.80
CA ALA A 96 -27.24 -1.31 62.62
C ALA A 96 -26.10 -1.76 61.66
N ARG A 97 -24.77 -1.55 61.80
CA ARG A 97 -23.76 -1.67 62.90
C ARG A 97 -23.56 -3.12 63.40
N LEU A 98 -22.35 -3.71 63.56
CA LEU A 98 -20.92 -3.38 63.28
C LEU A 98 -20.09 -4.73 63.25
N PRO A 99 -18.76 -4.79 62.97
CA PRO A 99 -18.00 -6.03 62.65
C PRO A 99 -17.24 -6.65 63.85
N PRO A 100 -16.35 -7.68 63.67
CA PRO A 100 -14.90 -7.41 63.46
C PRO A 100 -14.01 -8.50 62.75
N ARG A 101 -12.84 -8.09 62.19
CA ARG A 101 -11.47 -8.75 62.22
C ARG A 101 -11.30 -10.21 61.63
N ASN A 102 -10.13 -10.72 61.18
CA ASN A 102 -8.73 -10.23 60.99
C ASN A 102 -7.82 -11.20 60.16
N ILE A 103 -6.65 -10.69 59.69
CA ILE A 103 -5.29 -11.34 59.62
C ILE A 103 -4.87 -12.34 58.49
N SER A 104 -3.60 -12.16 58.03
CA SER A 104 -2.64 -13.03 57.26
C SER A 104 -3.08 -13.75 55.96
N GLN A 105 -2.42 -13.59 54.80
CA GLN A 105 -1.02 -13.95 54.42
C GLN A 105 -0.67 -15.46 54.51
N SER A 106 -0.45 -16.12 53.36
CA SER A 106 0.91 -16.56 52.93
C SER A 106 0.90 -17.29 51.57
N SER A 107 2.02 -17.17 50.84
CA SER A 107 2.33 -17.79 49.54
C SER A 107 2.53 -19.32 49.60
N TYR A 108 2.47 -20.03 48.46
CA TYR A 108 3.30 -21.24 48.23
C TYR A 108 3.65 -21.46 46.74
N ASN A 109 4.63 -22.34 46.49
CA ASN A 109 5.41 -22.43 45.25
C ASN A 109 5.24 -23.75 44.46
N ILE A 110 5.53 -23.64 43.16
CA ILE A 110 6.15 -24.60 42.22
C ILE A 110 6.58 -25.96 42.82
N ALA A 111 6.14 -27.06 42.19
CA ALA A 111 6.91 -28.31 42.07
C ALA A 111 6.51 -29.10 40.79
N LYS A 112 7.42 -29.98 40.33
CA LYS A 112 7.26 -30.88 39.16
C LYS A 112 6.96 -32.31 39.63
N THR A 113 6.42 -33.19 38.76
CA THR A 113 7.14 -34.43 38.30
C THR A 113 6.32 -35.33 37.36
N ALA A 114 7.04 -35.91 36.38
CA ALA A 114 6.93 -37.28 35.83
C ALA A 114 5.67 -37.78 35.08
N SER A 115 5.93 -38.57 34.03
CA SER A 115 5.00 -39.50 33.36
C SER A 115 5.20 -40.95 33.86
N PRO A 116 4.33 -41.89 33.48
CA PRO A 116 4.75 -42.83 32.44
C PRO A 116 3.63 -43.21 31.44
N SER A 117 3.95 -44.09 30.49
CA SER A 117 3.08 -44.52 29.39
C SER A 117 2.56 -45.96 29.54
N ARG A 118 1.38 -46.27 28.96
CA ARG A 118 1.13 -47.45 28.08
C ARG A 118 -0.31 -47.59 27.57
N ASN A 119 -0.42 -48.10 26.33
CA ASN A 119 -1.40 -49.03 25.74
C ASN A 119 -2.93 -48.87 25.98
N GLY A 120 -3.73 -49.14 24.93
CA GLY A 120 -5.12 -49.60 25.12
C GLY A 120 -6.07 -49.40 23.93
N LEU A 121 -6.11 -50.33 22.97
CA LEU A 121 -7.08 -50.30 21.86
C LEU A 121 -8.49 -50.72 22.29
N SER A 122 -9.49 -49.92 21.90
CA SER A 122 -10.85 -50.28 21.45
C SER A 122 -11.66 -51.40 22.13
N ARG A 123 -12.92 -51.10 22.48
CA ARG A 123 -14.10 -51.74 21.85
C ARG A 123 -15.41 -50.98 22.13
N SER A 124 -16.43 -51.23 21.30
CA SER A 124 -17.76 -50.60 21.37
C SER A 124 -18.79 -51.45 22.14
N LEU A 125 -19.91 -50.81 22.49
CA LEU A 125 -21.22 -51.44 22.66
C LEU A 125 -22.28 -50.54 21.98
N HIS A 126 -23.33 -51.17 21.44
CA HIS A 126 -24.56 -50.52 20.94
C HIS A 126 -25.70 -50.71 21.97
N VAL A 127 -26.85 -50.04 21.77
CA VAL A 127 -28.19 -50.69 21.74
C VAL A 127 -29.33 -49.71 21.36
N HIS A 128 -30.19 -50.14 20.42
CA HIS A 128 -31.61 -49.80 20.11
C HIS A 128 -32.12 -48.33 20.04
N ASN A 129 -32.69 -47.89 18.91
CA ASN A 129 -34.08 -48.03 18.35
C ASN A 129 -34.95 -46.78 18.70
N THR A 130 -36.03 -46.39 18.00
CA THR A 130 -37.04 -47.12 17.20
C THR A 130 -37.65 -46.32 16.03
N ARG A 131 -37.94 -47.02 14.91
CA ARG A 131 -39.14 -46.86 14.01
C ARG A 131 -39.30 -45.55 13.20
N GLU A 132 -40.03 -45.47 12.08
CA GLU A 132 -40.63 -46.37 11.04
C GLU A 132 -41.02 -45.45 9.83
N ALA A 133 -41.18 -45.86 8.57
CA ALA A 133 -40.74 -47.03 7.78
C ALA A 133 -41.15 -46.90 6.28
N CYS A 134 -40.81 -47.94 5.48
CA CYS A 134 -41.39 -48.29 4.16
C CYS A 134 -40.97 -47.40 2.96
N ILE A 135 -40.96 -47.84 1.69
CA ILE A 135 -41.04 -49.17 1.02
C ILE A 135 -40.49 -48.95 -0.43
N ASP A 136 -39.91 -49.88 -1.21
CA ASP A 136 -39.08 -51.10 -1.05
C ASP A 136 -38.51 -51.40 -2.49
N GLU A 137 -37.95 -52.53 -2.95
CA GLU A 137 -37.86 -53.93 -2.49
C GLU A 137 -36.52 -54.61 -2.94
N ASN A 138 -36.56 -55.68 -3.75
CA ASN A 138 -35.43 -56.54 -4.19
C ASN A 138 -35.91 -57.44 -5.38
N PRO A 139 -35.29 -58.57 -5.82
CA PRO A 139 -34.00 -59.21 -5.48
C PRO A 139 -33.06 -59.49 -6.70
N GLY A 140 -31.88 -60.10 -6.43
CA GLY A 140 -30.94 -60.65 -7.44
C GLY A 140 -31.22 -62.13 -7.82
N PRO A 141 -30.22 -63.07 -7.86
CA PRO A 141 -28.76 -62.91 -7.63
C PRO A 141 -27.80 -63.88 -8.42
N GLN A 142 -26.48 -63.79 -8.11
CA GLN A 142 -25.44 -64.87 -8.08
C GLN A 142 -24.61 -65.35 -9.32
N VAL A 143 -23.45 -65.94 -8.93
CA VAL A 143 -22.45 -66.86 -9.57
C VAL A 143 -21.41 -66.36 -10.63
N SER A 144 -20.17 -66.86 -10.45
CA SER A 144 -18.99 -66.87 -11.36
C SER A 144 -18.89 -68.25 -12.10
N PRO A 145 -17.80 -68.72 -12.76
CA PRO A 145 -16.48 -68.14 -13.09
C PRO A 145 -15.93 -68.45 -14.54
N ALA A 146 -14.63 -68.15 -14.77
CA ALA A 146 -13.66 -68.86 -15.63
C ALA A 146 -13.64 -68.74 -17.19
N SER A 147 -12.67 -67.95 -17.68
CA SER A 147 -11.68 -68.21 -18.77
C SER A 147 -12.06 -68.79 -20.16
N LEU A 148 -11.50 -68.20 -21.25
CA LEU A 148 -10.44 -68.82 -22.09
C LEU A 148 -10.02 -68.01 -23.35
N LYS A 149 -8.69 -67.88 -23.57
CA LYS A 149 -7.98 -67.60 -24.87
C LYS A 149 -8.28 -66.22 -25.52
N ARG A 150 -7.44 -65.67 -26.42
CA ARG A 150 -6.32 -66.23 -27.24
C ARG A 150 -5.18 -65.20 -27.39
N GLN A 151 -3.93 -65.66 -27.57
CA GLN A 151 -2.75 -64.82 -27.82
C GLN A 151 -2.51 -64.60 -29.33
N THR A 152 -1.86 -63.49 -29.71
CA THR A 152 -0.65 -63.50 -30.57
C THR A 152 0.19 -62.23 -30.44
N SER A 153 1.46 -62.41 -30.09
CA SER A 153 2.63 -61.53 -30.28
C SER A 153 3.07 -61.48 -31.76
N ALA A 154 4.05 -60.69 -32.22
CA ALA A 154 4.66 -59.39 -31.87
C ALA A 154 5.78 -59.10 -32.91
N ALA A 155 6.23 -57.84 -33.07
CA ALA A 155 7.49 -57.53 -33.77
C ALA A 155 8.04 -56.13 -33.40
N ILE A 156 9.36 -55.97 -33.39
CA ILE A 156 10.08 -54.70 -33.22
C ILE A 156 11.08 -54.55 -34.38
N VAL A 157 11.08 -53.41 -35.08
CA VAL A 157 12.18 -52.98 -35.96
C VAL A 157 12.33 -51.45 -35.87
N ASN A 158 13.57 -50.97 -35.72
CA ASN A 158 13.94 -49.56 -35.88
C ASN A 158 14.44 -49.28 -37.30
N VAL A 159 14.23 -48.05 -37.82
CA VAL A 159 15.22 -47.16 -38.51
C VAL A 159 14.49 -45.96 -39.15
N SER A 160 15.24 -44.93 -39.57
CA SER A 160 14.89 -43.50 -39.61
C SER A 160 14.60 -42.89 -41.01
N VAL A 161 14.31 -41.57 -41.01
CA VAL A 161 14.28 -40.57 -42.11
C VAL A 161 12.93 -40.40 -42.86
N GLY A 162 12.43 -39.15 -43.04
CA GLY A 162 11.19 -38.93 -43.83
C GLY A 162 10.55 -37.55 -44.08
N LYS A 163 10.96 -36.42 -43.47
CA LYS A 163 10.54 -35.01 -43.80
C LYS A 163 9.01 -34.63 -43.95
N SER A 164 8.57 -33.72 -43.06
CA SER A 164 7.58 -32.64 -43.33
C SER A 164 6.08 -33.04 -43.45
N SER A 165 5.09 -32.15 -43.31
CA SER A 165 5.06 -30.78 -42.74
C SER A 165 3.63 -30.33 -42.40
N ARG A 166 3.46 -29.64 -41.25
CA ARG A 166 2.55 -28.50 -41.00
C ARG A 166 2.59 -28.15 -39.50
N GLY A 167 3.14 -26.99 -39.16
CA GLY A 167 3.13 -26.44 -37.81
C GLY A 167 2.79 -24.96 -37.85
N SER A 168 1.87 -24.53 -36.98
CA SER A 168 1.55 -23.12 -36.74
C SER A 168 2.52 -22.51 -35.70
N PRO A 169 2.84 -21.21 -35.80
CA PRO A 169 3.98 -20.64 -35.08
C PRO A 169 3.65 -20.23 -33.63
N LEU A 170 4.50 -20.66 -32.70
CA LEU A 170 4.64 -20.11 -31.34
C LEU A 170 6.12 -19.84 -31.04
N ARG A 171 6.36 -18.95 -30.05
CA ARG A 171 7.66 -18.40 -29.64
C ARG A 171 8.21 -17.31 -30.59
N LYS A 172 9.16 -16.44 -30.20
CA LYS A 172 10.13 -16.54 -29.09
C LYS A 172 10.61 -15.15 -28.64
N TRP A 173 10.66 -14.89 -27.32
CA TRP A 173 11.58 -13.90 -26.74
C TRP A 173 12.81 -14.65 -26.21
N MET A 174 14.02 -14.23 -26.58
CA MET A 174 15.29 -14.73 -26.00
C MET A 174 16.42 -13.69 -26.15
N SER A 175 17.36 -13.73 -25.21
CA SER A 175 18.68 -13.07 -25.24
C SER A 175 19.67 -13.96 -24.48
N HIS A 176 21.00 -13.88 -24.64
CA HIS A 176 21.86 -12.95 -25.40
C HIS A 176 22.92 -13.78 -26.17
N GLN A 177 23.81 -13.15 -26.95
CA GLN A 177 25.25 -13.50 -26.89
C GLN A 177 26.19 -12.45 -27.48
N ASN A 178 27.44 -12.47 -27.03
CA ASN A 178 28.59 -11.72 -27.54
C ASN A 178 29.51 -12.66 -28.33
N VAL A 179 30.21 -12.15 -29.36
CA VAL A 179 31.43 -12.76 -29.91
C VAL A 179 32.48 -11.66 -30.16
N LYS A 180 33.76 -11.96 -29.91
CA LYS A 180 34.89 -11.04 -30.16
C LYS A 180 35.38 -11.14 -31.61
N GLY A 181 36.00 -10.07 -32.11
CA GLY A 181 36.82 -10.09 -33.33
C GLY A 181 38.03 -9.14 -33.19
N SER A 182 39.16 -9.52 -33.80
CA SER A 182 40.41 -8.73 -33.89
C SER A 182 41.19 -9.21 -35.14
N PRO A 183 42.26 -8.53 -35.61
CA PRO A 183 42.08 -7.52 -36.66
C PRO A 183 42.99 -7.67 -37.90
N THR A 184 42.56 -7.16 -39.06
CA THR A 184 43.42 -7.05 -40.27
C THR A 184 43.03 -5.88 -41.19
N SER A 185 44.04 -5.07 -41.54
CA SER A 185 44.30 -4.34 -42.82
C SER A 185 43.16 -3.79 -43.72
N GLY A 186 43.28 -2.54 -44.20
CA GLY A 186 42.78 -2.19 -45.55
C GLY A 186 42.22 -0.78 -45.86
N VAL A 187 43.08 0.22 -45.85
CA VAL A 187 43.00 1.57 -46.53
C VAL A 187 42.59 1.47 -48.03
N PRO A 188 42.08 2.51 -48.76
CA PRO A 188 41.64 3.91 -48.45
C PRO A 188 40.14 4.18 -48.74
N VAL A 189 39.47 5.24 -48.25
CA VAL A 189 39.42 6.67 -48.70
C VAL A 189 39.14 6.90 -50.20
N GLY A 190 38.10 7.69 -50.50
CA GLY A 190 37.81 8.22 -51.83
C GLY A 190 36.59 9.16 -51.83
N ASP A 191 36.82 10.47 -51.95
CA ASP A 191 35.76 11.47 -52.17
C ASP A 191 35.18 11.38 -53.59
N LEU A 192 33.93 11.83 -53.77
CA LEU A 192 33.59 12.85 -54.78
C LEU A 192 32.14 13.33 -54.67
N SER A 193 31.92 14.57 -55.11
CA SER A 193 30.62 15.23 -55.25
C SER A 193 30.06 15.06 -56.66
N VAL A 194 28.75 15.31 -56.86
CA VAL A 194 28.18 16.18 -57.91
C VAL A 194 26.63 16.25 -57.80
N SER A 195 26.06 17.33 -58.30
CA SER A 195 24.62 17.69 -58.30
C SER A 195 23.77 17.02 -59.39
N GLY A 196 22.44 16.96 -59.24
CA GLY A 196 21.57 16.73 -60.43
C GLY A 196 20.06 16.51 -60.21
N ARG A 197 19.31 17.60 -59.93
CA ARG A 197 17.86 17.89 -60.16
C ARG A 197 16.80 16.80 -60.52
N THR A 198 15.55 17.21 -60.24
CA THR A 198 14.25 16.86 -60.89
C THR A 198 13.50 15.57 -60.50
N THR A 199 12.29 15.82 -59.98
CA THR A 199 11.12 14.95 -59.71
C THR A 199 10.34 14.62 -61.00
N PRO A 200 9.26 13.80 -61.02
CA PRO A 200 8.55 13.16 -59.89
C PRO A 200 8.27 11.64 -60.03
N SER A 201 7.89 10.97 -58.92
CA SER A 201 7.21 9.67 -58.99
C SER A 201 6.26 9.37 -57.82
N VAL A 202 5.20 8.65 -58.20
CA VAL A 202 4.09 8.00 -57.47
C VAL A 202 4.38 7.58 -56.01
N CYS A 203 3.46 7.89 -55.10
CA CYS A 203 3.48 7.46 -53.69
C CYS A 203 2.60 6.23 -53.42
N SER A 204 3.15 5.18 -52.78
CA SER A 204 2.51 4.25 -51.80
C SER A 204 3.28 2.91 -51.70
N PRO A 205 3.25 2.18 -50.56
CA PRO A 205 3.42 2.67 -49.20
C PRO A 205 4.46 1.82 -48.41
N SER A 206 5.44 2.45 -47.75
CA SER A 206 6.44 1.73 -46.93
C SER A 206 5.92 1.40 -45.53
N ARG A 207 6.12 0.14 -45.11
CA ARG A 207 5.71 -0.36 -43.78
C ARG A 207 6.76 -0.04 -42.72
N ASN A 208 6.49 0.92 -41.84
CA ASN A 208 7.21 1.07 -40.58
C ASN A 208 6.48 0.27 -39.48
N LEU A 209 7.18 -0.67 -38.83
CA LEU A 209 6.65 -1.38 -37.67
C LEU A 209 6.83 -0.52 -36.41
N SER A 210 5.73 0.07 -35.93
CA SER A 210 5.68 0.69 -34.61
C SER A 210 5.67 -0.37 -33.51
N SER A 211 6.67 -0.36 -32.63
CA SER A 211 6.55 -1.04 -31.33
C SER A 211 5.75 -0.15 -30.39
N TRP A 212 4.67 -0.69 -29.82
CA TRP A 212 3.75 0.08 -28.98
C TRP A 212 4.31 0.23 -27.55
N THR A 213 4.95 1.36 -27.27
CA THR A 213 5.27 1.80 -25.90
C THR A 213 4.19 2.77 -25.40
N VAL A 214 3.36 2.30 -24.45
CA VAL A 214 2.32 3.11 -23.80
C VAL A 214 2.98 4.31 -23.11
N SER A 215 2.84 5.47 -23.74
CA SER A 215 3.57 6.67 -23.36
C SER A 215 2.77 7.47 -22.34
N ARG A 216 3.24 7.46 -21.08
CA ARG A 216 2.64 8.24 -19.97
C ARG A 216 2.63 9.74 -20.32
N SER A 217 1.45 10.29 -20.61
CA SER A 217 1.24 11.71 -20.91
C SER A 217 0.39 12.38 -19.85
N VAL A 218 1.04 12.95 -18.82
CA VAL A 218 0.41 13.97 -17.97
C VAL A 218 0.24 15.22 -18.83
N SER A 219 -1.00 15.51 -19.22
CA SER A 219 -1.32 16.53 -20.23
C SER A 219 -1.06 17.97 -19.76
N ARG A 220 0.17 18.45 -19.96
CA ARG A 220 0.43 19.88 -20.13
C ARG A 220 -0.11 20.33 -21.48
N ALA A 221 -1.34 20.82 -21.50
CA ALA A 221 -1.93 21.45 -22.68
C ALA A 221 -1.40 22.89 -22.83
N ALA A 222 -0.30 23.05 -23.57
CA ALA A 222 0.09 24.34 -24.14
C ALA A 222 -0.37 24.37 -25.61
N SER A 223 -1.35 25.21 -25.92
CA SER A 223 -1.96 25.25 -27.26
C SER A 223 -1.01 25.82 -28.31
N VAL A 224 -0.92 25.14 -29.46
CA VAL A 224 -0.38 25.72 -30.70
C VAL A 224 -1.52 25.83 -31.71
N CYS A 225 -2.11 27.02 -31.79
CA CYS A 225 -3.10 27.39 -32.80
C CYS A 225 -2.54 28.56 -33.61
N THR A 226 -2.08 28.30 -34.83
CA THR A 226 -1.58 29.33 -35.74
C THR A 226 -2.73 30.17 -36.30
N LEU A 227 -2.78 31.45 -35.95
CA LEU A 227 -3.57 32.48 -36.64
C LEU A 227 -2.81 33.81 -36.65
N ASN A 228 -3.14 34.69 -37.60
CA ASN A 228 -2.29 35.81 -37.98
C ASN A 228 -2.21 36.93 -36.95
N SER A 229 -1.04 37.57 -36.86
CA SER A 229 -0.80 38.81 -36.13
C SER A 229 -1.69 39.96 -36.62
N PRO A 230 -2.07 40.88 -35.74
CA PRO A 230 -1.39 42.18 -35.75
C PRO A 230 -0.69 42.52 -34.43
N SER A 231 -0.12 43.72 -34.33
CA SER A 231 0.98 44.06 -33.41
C SER A 231 0.59 44.77 -32.11
N ARG A 232 1.35 44.45 -31.05
CA ARG A 232 1.69 45.29 -29.88
C ARG A 232 0.55 46.00 -29.12
N ASN A 233 0.38 45.61 -27.85
CA ASN A 233 1.08 46.31 -26.77
C ASN A 233 1.21 45.42 -25.53
N HIS A 234 2.31 45.55 -24.78
CA HIS A 234 2.49 44.85 -23.50
C HIS A 234 1.91 45.67 -22.35
N SER A 235 0.99 45.06 -21.62
CA SER A 235 0.72 45.38 -20.21
C SER A 235 0.85 44.10 -19.40
N ASN A 236 1.40 44.18 -18.19
CA ASN A 236 1.66 43.00 -17.37
C ASN A 236 0.35 42.51 -16.73
N SER A 237 -0.21 41.41 -17.24
CA SER A 237 -1.32 40.72 -16.59
C SER A 237 -0.80 39.87 -15.43
N VAL A 238 -0.75 40.47 -14.23
CA VAL A 238 -0.98 39.70 -13.00
C VAL A 238 -2.31 38.95 -13.16
N CYS A 239 -2.40 37.72 -12.66
CA CYS A 239 -3.66 36.98 -12.62
C CYS A 239 -4.63 37.63 -11.63
N ASN A 240 -5.35 38.66 -12.07
CA ASN A 240 -6.51 39.20 -11.38
C ASN A 240 -7.65 38.17 -11.42
N THR A 241 -7.54 37.14 -10.57
CA THR A 241 -8.67 36.34 -10.12
C THR A 241 -9.65 37.30 -9.49
N ARG A 242 -10.75 37.59 -10.19
CA ARG A 242 -11.88 38.27 -9.57
C ARG A 242 -12.37 37.38 -8.45
N GLU A 243 -12.60 37.98 -7.29
CA GLU A 243 -13.25 37.34 -6.15
C GLU A 243 -14.59 36.72 -6.60
N PRO A 244 -15.06 35.66 -5.93
CA PRO A 244 -16.34 35.07 -6.28
C PRO A 244 -17.47 36.03 -5.92
N ILE A 245 -18.41 36.21 -6.84
CA ILE A 245 -19.50 37.18 -6.70
C ILE A 245 -20.83 36.42 -6.76
N PHE A 246 -21.59 36.43 -5.66
CA PHE A 246 -22.98 36.02 -5.67
C PHE A 246 -23.86 37.13 -6.28
N ASN A 247 -24.69 36.79 -7.26
CA ASN A 247 -25.67 37.69 -7.85
C ASN A 247 -27.09 37.20 -7.54
N ALA A 248 -27.62 37.66 -6.40
CA ALA A 248 -28.97 37.38 -5.91
C ALA A 248 -30.05 37.59 -7.00
N SER A 249 -29.94 38.62 -7.83
CA SER A 249 -30.93 38.92 -8.91
C SER A 249 -31.03 37.86 -10.01
N SER A 250 -30.22 36.80 -9.93
CA SER A 250 -30.13 35.70 -10.90
C SER A 250 -29.97 34.34 -10.24
N HIS A 251 -29.90 34.29 -8.89
CA HIS A 251 -29.48 33.12 -8.11
C HIS A 251 -28.28 32.38 -8.72
N THR A 252 -27.23 33.12 -9.10
CA THR A 252 -25.96 32.54 -9.57
C THR A 252 -24.76 33.04 -8.78
N LEU A 253 -23.82 32.12 -8.55
CA LEU A 253 -22.50 32.39 -7.99
C LEU A 253 -21.49 32.41 -9.14
N GLN A 254 -20.91 33.57 -9.42
CA GLN A 254 -19.83 33.71 -10.41
C GLN A 254 -18.49 33.34 -9.78
N LEU A 255 -17.83 32.35 -10.37
CA LEU A 255 -16.54 31.80 -9.97
C LEU A 255 -15.53 31.98 -11.11
N GLN A 256 -14.23 32.03 -10.79
CA GLN A 256 -13.20 31.65 -11.77
C GLN A 256 -12.72 30.22 -11.52
N VAL A 257 -12.79 29.36 -12.53
CA VAL A 257 -12.24 27.98 -12.49
C VAL A 257 -11.32 27.81 -13.69
N ALA A 258 -10.08 27.37 -13.45
CA ALA A 258 -9.04 27.19 -14.49
C ALA A 258 -8.88 28.42 -15.42
N GLY A 259 -8.98 29.64 -14.87
CA GLY A 259 -8.88 30.89 -15.61
C GLY A 259 -10.11 31.26 -16.46
N ARG A 260 -11.25 30.59 -16.28
CA ARG A 260 -12.53 30.91 -16.95
C ARG A 260 -13.57 31.36 -15.94
N SER A 261 -14.35 32.38 -16.28
CA SER A 261 -15.54 32.75 -15.51
C SER A 261 -16.65 31.73 -15.74
N VAL A 262 -17.24 31.21 -14.67
CA VAL A 262 -18.32 30.22 -14.69
C VAL A 262 -19.42 30.68 -13.73
N ALA A 263 -20.69 30.57 -14.13
CA ALA A 263 -21.83 30.86 -13.27
C ALA A 263 -22.45 29.55 -12.78
N VAL A 264 -22.37 29.31 -11.46
CA VAL A 264 -22.99 28.17 -10.78
C VAL A 264 -24.41 28.57 -10.34
N PRO A 265 -25.47 27.78 -10.63
CA PRO A 265 -26.79 27.99 -10.05
C PRO A 265 -26.77 27.80 -8.54
N VAL A 266 -27.53 28.63 -7.83
CA VAL A 266 -27.76 28.58 -6.39
C VAL A 266 -29.26 28.35 -6.15
N PRO A 267 -29.68 27.59 -5.13
CA PRO A 267 -31.09 27.44 -4.77
C PRO A 267 -31.77 28.79 -4.46
N GLU A 268 -33.07 28.94 -4.78
CA GLU A 268 -33.81 30.17 -4.49
C GLU A 268 -33.97 30.42 -2.99
N SER A 269 -33.94 29.34 -2.19
CA SER A 269 -33.93 29.37 -0.73
C SER A 269 -32.71 30.05 -0.07
N ILE A 270 -31.69 30.45 -0.84
CA ILE A 270 -30.47 31.12 -0.35
C ILE A 270 -30.49 32.60 -0.74
N GLU A 271 -30.94 33.46 0.18
CA GLU A 271 -31.10 34.90 -0.05
C GLU A 271 -29.76 35.65 -0.25
N ASN A 272 -28.70 35.21 0.43
CA ASN A 272 -27.38 35.84 0.36
C ASN A 272 -26.24 34.85 0.61
N ILE A 273 -25.11 35.07 -0.05
CA ILE A 273 -23.83 34.37 0.17
C ILE A 273 -22.73 35.43 0.20
N ASP A 274 -21.87 35.38 1.22
CA ASP A 274 -20.59 36.09 1.26
C ASP A 274 -19.45 35.07 1.03
N PRO A 275 -18.85 35.02 -0.18
CA PRO A 275 -17.79 34.07 -0.49
C PRO A 275 -16.43 34.36 0.16
N ALA A 276 -16.30 35.47 0.89
CA ALA A 276 -15.09 35.89 1.61
C ALA A 276 -15.22 35.73 3.14
N ALA A 277 -16.44 35.66 3.69
CA ALA A 277 -16.67 35.41 5.12
C ALA A 277 -16.08 34.07 5.58
N GLU A 278 -15.55 34.00 6.81
CA GLU A 278 -14.99 32.75 7.36
C GLU A 278 -16.09 31.71 7.62
N GLN A 279 -15.96 30.52 7.03
CA GLN A 279 -16.80 29.35 7.32
C GLN A 279 -16.02 28.38 8.22
N PRO A 280 -16.53 27.98 9.41
CA PRO A 280 -15.79 27.13 10.34
C PRO A 280 -15.57 25.71 9.79
N PRO A 281 -14.53 24.99 10.26
CA PRO A 281 -14.36 23.57 9.98
C PRO A 281 -15.49 22.72 10.58
N PRO A 282 -15.62 21.44 10.18
CA PRO A 282 -16.52 20.49 10.81
C PRO A 282 -16.34 20.39 12.33
N ASP A 283 -17.45 20.46 13.07
CA ASP A 283 -17.49 20.26 14.53
C ASP A 283 -17.56 18.75 14.85
N CYS A 284 -16.56 18.01 14.40
CA CYS A 284 -16.41 16.57 14.66
C CYS A 284 -14.93 16.18 14.80
N PRO A 285 -14.60 15.06 15.48
CA PRO A 285 -13.23 14.57 15.52
C PRO A 285 -12.75 14.19 14.12
N PRO A 286 -11.47 14.45 13.76
CA PRO A 286 -10.94 14.05 12.47
C PRO A 286 -11.04 12.52 12.30
N PRO A 287 -11.68 12.02 11.23
CA PRO A 287 -11.87 10.58 11.04
C PRO A 287 -10.52 9.86 10.94
N GLN A 288 -10.44 8.70 11.57
CA GLN A 288 -9.20 7.92 11.70
C GLN A 288 -9.22 6.74 10.73
N ILE A 289 -8.03 6.31 10.27
CA ILE A 289 -7.92 5.08 9.47
C ILE A 289 -8.31 3.90 10.37
N GLU A 290 -9.32 3.15 9.95
CA GLU A 290 -9.73 1.90 10.60
C GLU A 290 -9.13 0.68 9.89
N TRP A 291 -8.95 0.77 8.57
CA TRP A 291 -8.35 -0.31 7.78
C TRP A 291 -7.58 0.22 6.57
N ALA A 292 -6.43 -0.40 6.30
CA ALA A 292 -5.68 -0.28 5.07
C ALA A 292 -5.78 -1.61 4.30
N TYR A 293 -6.33 -1.54 3.09
CA TYR A 293 -6.39 -2.65 2.15
C TYR A 293 -5.10 -2.66 1.29
N GLY A 294 -4.68 -3.86 0.90
CA GLY A 294 -3.46 -4.08 0.11
C GLY A 294 -2.15 -3.93 0.88
N TYR A 295 -1.07 -4.31 0.19
CA TYR A 295 0.32 -4.23 0.63
C TYR A 295 1.16 -3.75 -0.54
N ARG A 296 2.09 -2.81 -0.36
CA ARG A 296 2.91 -2.35 -1.48
C ARG A 296 3.97 -3.40 -1.86
N GLY A 297 3.73 -4.18 -2.92
CA GLY A 297 4.64 -5.22 -3.41
C GLY A 297 5.15 -5.06 -4.84
N LYS A 298 4.57 -4.13 -5.61
CA LYS A 298 4.86 -3.89 -7.03
C LYS A 298 6.30 -3.42 -7.29
N ASP A 299 6.77 -2.41 -6.55
CA ASP A 299 8.03 -1.69 -6.80
C ASP A 299 9.09 -1.78 -5.68
N VAL A 300 8.70 -2.07 -4.44
CA VAL A 300 9.57 -2.12 -3.25
C VAL A 300 9.98 -3.56 -2.84
N ARG A 301 10.81 -3.68 -1.79
CA ARG A 301 11.36 -4.93 -1.24
C ARG A 301 11.63 -4.80 0.27
N TYR A 302 11.86 -5.92 0.96
CA TYR A 302 12.21 -6.00 2.39
C TYR A 302 11.26 -5.21 3.31
N ASN A 303 10.01 -5.12 2.90
CA ASN A 303 9.00 -4.22 3.46
C ASN A 303 7.79 -4.96 4.05
N VAL A 304 7.98 -6.23 4.41
CA VAL A 304 7.16 -6.94 5.38
C VAL A 304 8.11 -7.42 6.48
N HIS A 305 7.72 -7.23 7.74
CA HIS A 305 8.40 -7.77 8.92
C HIS A 305 7.34 -8.37 9.87
N TYR A 306 7.77 -9.07 10.91
CA TYR A 306 6.89 -9.63 11.94
C TYR A 306 7.43 -9.29 13.33
N LEU A 307 6.55 -8.80 14.21
CA LEU A 307 6.88 -8.40 15.58
C LEU A 307 6.54 -9.51 16.60
N PRO A 308 7.23 -9.57 17.75
CA PRO A 308 6.87 -10.46 18.87
C PRO A 308 5.46 -10.23 19.44
N THR A 309 4.80 -9.12 19.10
CA THR A 309 3.39 -8.83 19.42
C THR A 309 2.41 -9.68 18.62
N GLY A 310 2.85 -10.38 17.57
CA GLY A 310 2.00 -11.12 16.64
C GLY A 310 1.61 -10.33 15.37
N GLU A 311 2.07 -9.08 15.25
CA GLU A 311 1.72 -8.18 14.16
C GLU A 311 2.68 -8.31 12.97
N LEU A 312 2.13 -8.41 11.76
CA LEU A 312 2.87 -8.12 10.52
C LEU A 312 3.01 -6.60 10.36
N VAL A 313 4.20 -6.13 10.00
CA VAL A 313 4.49 -4.71 9.73
C VAL A 313 4.82 -4.54 8.26
N TYR A 314 4.01 -3.74 7.55
CA TYR A 314 4.21 -3.39 6.13
C TYR A 314 3.68 -1.97 5.86
N PHE A 315 3.69 -1.51 4.61
CA PHE A 315 3.18 -0.17 4.27
C PHE A 315 2.47 -0.09 2.92
N CYS A 316 1.62 0.94 2.78
CA CYS A 316 1.04 1.44 1.53
C CYS A 316 0.83 2.96 1.66
N GLY A 317 1.03 3.72 0.57
CA GLY A 317 1.05 5.18 0.67
C GLY A 317 2.13 5.71 1.64
N SER A 318 1.73 6.67 2.47
CA SER A 318 2.54 7.21 3.57
C SER A 318 2.28 6.51 4.91
N VAL A 319 1.51 5.40 4.93
CA VAL A 319 1.06 4.72 6.14
C VAL A 319 1.83 3.41 6.35
N VAL A 320 2.42 3.24 7.54
CA VAL A 320 2.89 1.91 7.99
C VAL A 320 1.77 1.23 8.77
N VAL A 321 1.41 0.02 8.35
CA VAL A 321 0.37 -0.83 8.90
C VAL A 321 1.01 -1.88 9.80
N MET A 322 0.52 -2.00 11.04
CA MET A 322 0.75 -3.14 11.93
C MET A 322 -0.55 -3.96 11.96
N HIS A 323 -0.54 -5.18 11.45
CA HIS A 323 -1.73 -6.02 11.27
C HIS A 323 -1.57 -7.32 12.08
N ASN A 324 -2.39 -7.48 13.12
CA ASN A 324 -2.53 -8.77 13.81
C ASN A 324 -3.50 -9.64 13.00
N ILE A 325 -2.97 -10.65 12.32
CA ILE A 325 -3.74 -11.56 11.45
C ILE A 325 -4.82 -12.30 12.27
N ASN A 326 -4.50 -12.70 13.50
CA ASN A 326 -5.37 -13.54 14.32
C ASN A 326 -6.56 -12.76 14.89
N GLU A 327 -6.34 -11.51 15.29
CA GLU A 327 -7.37 -10.61 15.81
C GLU A 327 -8.13 -9.87 14.71
N GLN A 328 -7.65 -9.93 13.45
CA GLN A 328 -8.14 -9.12 12.32
C GLN A 328 -8.19 -7.63 12.70
N HIS A 329 -7.14 -7.14 13.35
CA HIS A 329 -7.00 -5.77 13.84
C HIS A 329 -5.78 -5.10 13.23
N GLN A 330 -5.88 -3.80 12.93
CA GLN A 330 -4.78 -2.99 12.43
C GLN A 330 -4.51 -1.78 13.34
N ARG A 331 -3.24 -1.40 13.43
CA ARG A 331 -2.76 -0.10 13.94
C ARG A 331 -1.97 0.59 12.83
N HIS A 332 -1.97 1.92 12.83
CA HIS A 332 -1.42 2.71 11.71
C HIS A 332 -0.46 3.78 12.22
N TYR A 333 0.78 3.76 11.73
CA TYR A 333 1.73 4.86 11.92
C TYR A 333 1.68 5.77 10.68
N THR A 334 1.11 6.96 10.87
CA THR A 334 0.79 7.95 9.83
C THR A 334 1.79 9.12 9.80
N GLY A 335 2.98 8.95 10.39
CA GLY A 335 3.96 10.03 10.55
C GLY A 335 4.59 10.54 9.25
N HIS A 336 4.54 9.78 8.15
CA HIS A 336 5.16 10.15 6.88
C HIS A 336 4.27 11.07 6.03
N THR A 337 4.92 12.04 5.38
CA THR A 337 4.28 13.05 4.51
C THR A 337 4.34 12.67 3.04
N SER A 338 5.00 11.56 2.71
CA SER A 338 5.13 11.04 1.36
C SER A 338 5.37 9.53 1.40
N ASP A 339 5.59 8.98 0.21
CA ASP A 339 5.62 7.57 -0.13
C ASP A 339 6.66 6.79 0.70
N VAL A 340 6.24 5.85 1.56
CA VAL A 340 7.19 4.97 2.27
C VAL A 340 7.83 4.01 1.27
N LYS A 341 9.17 3.90 1.31
CA LYS A 341 9.96 3.09 0.37
C LYS A 341 10.74 1.96 1.03
N CYS A 342 11.18 2.14 2.27
CA CYS A 342 11.92 1.13 3.02
C CYS A 342 11.59 1.20 4.51
N ILE A 343 11.72 0.06 5.19
CA ILE A 343 11.47 -0.10 6.63
C ILE A 343 12.40 -1.18 7.20
N CYS A 344 12.88 -0.99 8.42
CA CYS A 344 13.61 -2.02 9.15
C CYS A 344 13.28 -1.98 10.66
N ILE A 345 13.36 -3.15 11.29
CA ILE A 345 13.06 -3.34 12.72
C ILE A 345 14.38 -3.40 13.49
N HIS A 346 14.51 -2.61 14.55
CA HIS A 346 15.66 -2.59 15.46
C HIS A 346 15.82 -3.95 16.19
N PRO A 347 17.03 -4.36 16.63
CA PRO A 347 17.24 -5.66 17.28
C PRO A 347 16.37 -5.91 18.52
N ASN A 348 15.98 -4.87 19.26
CA ASN A 348 15.07 -4.98 20.41
C ASN A 348 13.60 -5.31 20.03
N ARG A 349 13.25 -5.31 18.74
CA ARG A 349 11.91 -5.59 18.20
C ARG A 349 10.79 -4.64 18.66
N VAL A 350 11.14 -3.46 19.15
CA VAL A 350 10.20 -2.40 19.58
C VAL A 350 10.41 -1.13 18.76
N ILE A 351 11.65 -0.78 18.45
CA ILE A 351 11.96 0.40 17.63
C ILE A 351 11.92 0.03 16.13
N VAL A 352 11.35 0.92 15.33
CA VAL A 352 11.23 0.78 13.88
C VAL A 352 11.83 2.03 13.22
N ALA A 353 12.52 1.84 12.09
CA ALA A 353 12.92 2.93 11.20
C ALA A 353 12.26 2.77 9.83
N SER A 354 11.67 3.84 9.32
CA SER A 354 11.03 3.88 7.99
C SER A 354 11.46 5.13 7.22
N GLY A 355 11.67 4.97 5.90
CA GLY A 355 12.20 6.03 5.02
C GLY A 355 11.24 6.33 3.88
N GLN A 356 11.05 7.62 3.58
CA GLN A 356 10.12 8.09 2.55
C GLN A 356 10.80 8.68 1.31
N THR A 357 10.01 8.89 0.25
CA THR A 357 10.39 9.74 -0.90
C THR A 357 10.40 11.22 -0.53
N THR A 358 11.12 12.00 -1.35
CA THR A 358 10.74 13.38 -1.63
C THR A 358 9.36 13.40 -2.28
N CYS A 359 8.47 14.35 -1.95
CA CYS A 359 7.22 14.47 -2.69
C CYS A 359 7.50 15.05 -4.08
N HIS A 360 7.15 14.32 -5.15
CA HIS A 360 7.52 14.68 -6.52
C HIS A 360 6.59 15.74 -7.16
N ARG A 361 6.46 16.89 -6.50
CA ARG A 361 6.07 18.14 -7.15
C ARG A 361 7.03 19.26 -6.78
N ARG A 362 7.76 19.74 -7.79
CA ARG A 362 8.29 21.10 -7.77
C ARG A 362 7.13 22.04 -8.08
N ASP A 363 6.63 22.73 -7.07
CA ASP A 363 6.25 24.12 -7.33
C ASP A 363 7.53 24.84 -7.76
N ARG A 364 7.51 25.35 -8.98
CA ARG A 364 8.62 26.13 -9.51
C ARG A 364 8.64 27.45 -8.76
N ARG A 365 9.49 27.57 -7.72
CA ARG A 365 9.99 28.89 -7.33
C ARG A 365 10.52 29.59 -8.59
N PRO A 366 10.03 30.78 -8.94
CA PRO A 366 10.85 31.70 -9.72
C PRO A 366 12.08 32.02 -8.87
N GLU A 367 13.27 31.85 -9.42
CA GLU A 367 14.48 32.38 -8.79
C GLU A 367 14.52 33.90 -8.95
N PHE A 368 15.30 34.57 -8.10
CA PHE A 368 15.55 36.03 -8.04
C PHE A 368 14.45 36.90 -7.41
N GLY A 369 14.54 37.00 -6.08
CA GLY A 369 14.08 38.11 -5.24
C GLY A 369 14.97 38.14 -3.99
N LEU A 370 15.26 39.32 -3.42
CA LEU A 370 16.10 39.39 -2.21
C LEU A 370 15.35 38.87 -0.97
N ARG A 371 16.13 38.39 0.00
CA ARG A 371 15.63 38.05 1.34
C ARG A 371 15.31 39.34 2.11
N ASP A 372 14.07 39.47 2.55
CA ASP A 372 13.72 40.27 3.73
C ASP A 372 13.35 39.33 4.89
N SER A 373 13.19 39.89 6.09
CA SER A 373 12.88 39.13 7.31
C SER A 373 11.69 39.71 8.05
N VAL A 374 10.60 38.95 8.10
CA VAL A 374 9.66 38.79 9.23
C VAL A 374 8.68 37.68 8.82
N ALA A 375 8.18 36.89 9.77
CA ALA A 375 7.36 35.72 9.47
C ALA A 375 5.85 36.01 9.55
N THR A 376 5.10 35.72 8.49
CA THR A 376 3.65 35.49 8.57
C THR A 376 3.34 34.02 8.91
N PRO A 377 2.17 33.71 9.52
CA PRO A 377 1.73 32.32 9.70
C PRO A 377 1.60 31.57 8.37
N GLN A 378 1.30 32.26 7.28
CA GLN A 378 1.19 31.69 5.94
C GLN A 378 2.58 31.30 5.39
N GLU A 379 3.62 32.09 5.65
CA GLU A 379 5.00 31.73 5.30
C GLU A 379 5.54 30.61 6.19
N ILE A 380 5.20 30.57 7.49
CA ILE A 380 5.53 29.43 8.37
C ILE A 380 4.84 28.15 7.85
N LYS A 381 3.59 28.25 7.41
CA LYS A 381 2.85 27.15 6.78
C LYS A 381 3.49 26.72 5.46
N ASN A 382 3.89 27.67 4.62
CA ASN A 382 4.64 27.40 3.40
C ASN A 382 6.01 26.78 3.70
N GLU A 383 6.73 27.20 4.75
CA GLU A 383 7.98 26.55 5.17
C GLU A 383 7.73 25.15 5.72
N LEU A 384 6.63 24.89 6.45
CA LEU A 384 6.22 23.53 6.82
C LEU A 384 5.96 22.67 5.58
N GLU A 385 5.15 23.17 4.64
CA GLU A 385 4.82 22.48 3.40
C GLU A 385 6.06 22.25 2.52
N ASN A 386 7.03 23.19 2.48
CA ASN A 386 8.32 23.02 1.80
C ASN A 386 9.25 22.02 2.54
N ASN A 387 9.39 22.11 3.87
CA ASN A 387 10.26 21.24 4.67
C ASN A 387 9.75 19.79 4.75
N HIS A 388 8.46 19.56 4.50
CA HIS A 388 7.88 18.23 4.38
C HIS A 388 7.99 17.60 2.98
N THR A 389 8.62 18.30 2.02
CA THR A 389 8.90 17.76 0.67
C THR A 389 10.14 16.86 0.59
N GLU A 390 11.04 16.88 1.58
CA GLU A 390 12.33 16.18 1.51
C GLU A 390 12.25 14.71 1.94
N ALA A 391 13.14 13.88 1.35
CA ALA A 391 13.33 12.50 1.78
C ALA A 391 13.97 12.48 3.17
N HIS A 392 13.39 11.69 4.07
CA HIS A 392 13.86 11.58 5.44
C HIS A 392 13.56 10.19 6.01
N VAL A 393 14.26 9.84 7.08
CA VAL A 393 14.03 8.64 7.88
C VAL A 393 13.32 9.05 9.17
N ARG A 394 12.27 8.33 9.53
CA ARG A 394 11.63 8.43 10.85
C ARG A 394 11.96 7.20 11.67
N ILE A 395 12.22 7.41 12.96
CA ILE A 395 12.44 6.35 13.93
C ILE A 395 11.35 6.49 14.98
N TRP A 396 10.67 5.39 15.28
CA TRP A 396 9.44 5.39 16.08
C TRP A 396 9.31 4.10 16.88
N ASP A 397 8.48 4.14 17.92
CA ASP A 397 8.16 3.00 18.78
C ASP A 397 6.91 2.29 18.27
N SER A 398 6.98 0.97 18.03
CA SER A 398 5.84 0.17 17.58
C SER A 398 4.76 -0.03 18.65
N VAL A 399 5.03 0.26 19.93
CA VAL A 399 4.03 0.18 21.01
C VAL A 399 3.20 1.47 21.05
N THR A 400 3.81 2.63 21.29
CA THR A 400 3.11 3.92 21.42
C THR A 400 2.80 4.62 20.09
N LEU A 401 3.44 4.20 18.98
CA LEU A 401 3.39 4.85 17.66
C LEU A 401 3.97 6.28 17.65
N ALA A 402 4.67 6.69 18.72
CA ALA A 402 5.33 7.98 18.79
C ALA A 402 6.57 8.02 17.89
N THR A 403 6.76 9.14 17.18
CA THR A 403 8.04 9.42 16.50
C THR A 403 9.07 9.83 17.54
N LEU A 404 10.19 9.10 17.60
CA LEU A 404 11.32 9.34 18.51
C LEU A 404 12.33 10.31 17.87
N HIS A 405 12.68 10.07 16.60
CA HIS A 405 13.69 10.84 15.86
C HIS A 405 13.31 11.03 14.39
N VAL A 406 13.83 12.10 13.78
CA VAL A 406 13.69 12.38 12.34
C VAL A 406 15.06 12.73 11.75
N LEU A 407 15.61 11.85 10.92
CA LEU A 407 16.88 12.07 10.22
C LEU A 407 16.59 12.62 8.82
N GLY A 408 16.88 13.91 8.60
CA GLY A 408 16.66 14.61 7.33
C GLY A 408 16.83 16.13 7.45
N GLY A 409 16.43 16.87 6.42
CA GLY A 409 16.45 18.33 6.43
C GLY A 409 17.85 18.91 6.67
N SER A 410 17.94 19.90 7.55
CA SER A 410 19.21 20.56 7.93
C SER A 410 20.27 19.62 8.51
N LYS A 411 19.91 18.41 8.97
CA LYS A 411 20.86 17.41 9.49
C LYS A 411 21.41 16.48 8.39
N ALA A 412 20.63 16.22 7.34
CA ALA A 412 21.12 15.65 6.09
C ALA A 412 20.11 15.82 4.94
N MET A 413 20.63 16.25 3.79
CA MET A 413 19.91 16.24 2.52
C MET A 413 20.04 14.85 1.88
N PHE A 414 18.98 14.04 1.90
CA PHE A 414 18.88 12.80 1.15
C PHE A 414 18.26 13.07 -0.23
N GLU A 415 18.88 12.62 -1.33
CA GLU A 415 18.31 12.86 -2.66
C GLU A 415 17.19 11.87 -3.01
N LYS A 416 16.07 12.41 -3.51
CA LYS A 416 14.92 11.71 -4.14
C LYS A 416 14.13 10.77 -3.23
N SER A 417 14.75 9.82 -2.55
CA SER A 417 14.11 8.89 -1.60
C SER A 417 15.16 8.16 -0.75
N ILE A 418 14.71 7.50 0.32
CA ILE A 418 15.51 6.50 1.02
C ILE A 418 15.28 5.13 0.36
N ALA A 419 16.33 4.51 -0.19
CA ALA A 419 16.29 3.25 -0.92
C ALA A 419 16.30 2.02 0.01
N ALA A 420 17.08 2.08 1.09
CA ALA A 420 17.23 0.99 2.05
C ALA A 420 17.70 1.48 3.42
N LEU A 421 17.34 0.72 4.46
CA LEU A 421 17.64 0.98 5.86
C LEU A 421 18.05 -0.31 6.58
N SER A 422 19.00 -0.23 7.50
CA SER A 422 19.36 -1.35 8.37
C SER A 422 19.95 -0.86 9.69
N PHE A 423 19.45 -1.37 10.82
CA PHE A 423 20.09 -1.23 12.12
C PHE A 423 21.22 -2.25 12.29
N SER A 424 22.26 -1.87 13.02
CA SER A 424 23.32 -2.78 13.44
C SER A 424 22.78 -3.88 14.38
N ASN A 425 23.48 -5.01 14.48
CA ASN A 425 23.10 -6.09 15.40
C ASN A 425 24.11 -6.28 16.54
N THR A 426 25.40 -6.10 16.23
CA THR A 426 26.55 -6.51 17.05
C THR A 426 26.92 -5.57 18.21
N ASP A 427 26.20 -4.47 18.33
CA ASP A 427 26.32 -3.40 19.33
C ASP A 427 24.98 -3.13 20.06
N GLY A 428 23.93 -3.90 19.75
CA GLY A 428 22.57 -3.70 20.25
C GLY A 428 21.64 -2.90 19.33
N GLY A 429 22.17 -2.31 18.24
CA GLY A 429 21.40 -1.50 17.29
C GLY A 429 21.63 0.01 17.33
N ASN A 430 22.68 0.48 18.02
CA ASN A 430 22.96 1.91 18.18
C ASN A 430 23.29 2.64 16.86
N LEU A 431 23.61 1.90 15.80
CA LEU A 431 23.92 2.45 14.48
C LEU A 431 22.83 2.12 13.46
N LEU A 432 22.51 3.10 12.62
CA LEU A 432 21.63 2.95 11.47
C LEU A 432 22.40 3.23 10.18
N ALA A 433 22.33 2.31 9.22
CA ALA A 433 22.85 2.51 7.87
C ALA A 433 21.69 2.87 6.93
N CYS A 434 21.87 3.93 6.14
CA CYS A 434 20.89 4.47 5.21
C CYS A 434 21.52 4.62 3.82
N THR A 435 20.81 4.22 2.76
CA THR A 435 21.16 4.60 1.37
C THR A 435 20.02 5.36 0.70
N ASP A 436 20.36 6.41 -0.06
CA ASP A 436 19.39 7.19 -0.83
C ASP A 436 19.28 6.75 -2.31
N GLU A 437 18.36 7.39 -3.04
CA GLU A 437 18.24 7.31 -4.50
C GLU A 437 18.94 8.49 -5.22
N SER A 438 20.05 9.01 -4.68
CA SER A 438 20.95 9.92 -5.41
C SER A 438 21.55 9.25 -6.64
N TYR A 439 22.17 10.04 -7.54
CA TYR A 439 22.89 9.46 -8.68
C TYR A 439 24.10 8.57 -8.27
N THR A 440 24.56 8.71 -7.03
CA THR A 440 25.70 7.94 -6.47
C THR A 440 25.32 7.01 -5.31
N HIS A 441 24.00 6.81 -5.08
CA HIS A 441 23.41 6.00 -4.01
C HIS A 441 24.19 6.09 -2.69
N LEU A 442 24.03 7.20 -1.99
CA LEU A 442 24.88 7.64 -0.90
C LEU A 442 24.69 6.76 0.33
N LEU A 443 25.69 5.98 0.71
CA LEU A 443 25.68 5.18 1.94
C LEU A 443 26.11 6.08 3.09
N SER A 444 25.26 6.22 4.10
CA SER A 444 25.54 6.95 5.33
C SER A 444 25.32 6.06 6.57
N VAL A 445 26.13 6.30 7.61
CA VAL A 445 26.03 5.63 8.92
C VAL A 445 25.77 6.68 9.98
N TRP A 446 24.81 6.40 10.86
CA TRP A 446 24.26 7.32 11.84
C TRP A 446 24.27 6.73 13.25
N LYS A 447 24.68 7.53 14.24
CA LYS A 447 24.27 7.30 15.64
C LYS A 447 22.91 7.93 15.81
N TRP A 448 21.86 7.12 15.62
CA TRP A 448 20.51 7.63 15.39
C TRP A 448 19.87 8.26 16.64
N SER A 449 20.24 7.80 17.84
CA SER A 449 19.76 8.32 19.14
C SER A 449 20.15 9.78 19.39
N ASP A 450 21.25 10.20 18.78
CA ASP A 450 21.84 11.53 18.91
C ASP A 450 21.55 12.38 17.65
N GLU A 451 20.94 11.77 16.63
CA GLU A 451 20.71 12.31 15.28
C GLU A 451 22.01 12.78 14.58
N VAL A 452 23.13 12.11 14.88
CA VAL A 452 24.46 12.41 14.32
C VAL A 452 24.81 11.46 13.18
N LYS A 453 25.15 12.01 12.01
CA LYS A 453 25.77 11.27 10.90
C LYS A 453 27.25 11.09 11.19
N LEU A 454 27.70 9.84 11.33
CA LEU A 454 29.08 9.48 11.63
C LEU A 454 29.93 9.31 10.36
N ALA A 455 29.38 8.74 9.28
CA ALA A 455 30.16 8.51 8.06
C ALA A 455 29.29 8.55 6.81
N GLU A 456 29.91 8.82 5.67
CA GLU A 456 29.26 8.95 4.37
C GLU A 456 30.20 8.51 3.23
N ALA A 457 29.69 7.75 2.25
CA ALA A 457 30.43 7.35 1.07
C ALA A 457 29.52 7.06 -0.14
N LYS A 458 30.07 7.19 -1.36
CA LYS A 458 29.36 6.89 -2.61
C LYS A 458 29.14 5.38 -2.77
N GLY A 459 27.90 4.92 -2.55
CA GLY A 459 27.54 3.51 -2.49
C GLY A 459 27.62 2.82 -3.85
N ALA A 460 26.84 3.26 -4.83
CA ALA A 460 26.78 2.63 -6.16
C ALA A 460 26.38 3.62 -7.26
N ASN A 461 26.62 3.24 -8.52
CA ASN A 461 26.27 4.03 -9.70
C ASN A 461 24.96 3.56 -10.36
N ASP A 462 24.24 2.62 -9.74
CA ASP A 462 23.03 1.98 -10.24
C ASP A 462 22.25 1.33 -9.07
N GLN A 463 20.98 1.02 -9.28
CA GLN A 463 19.97 0.74 -8.25
C GLN A 463 20.43 -0.22 -7.14
N ILE A 464 20.40 0.26 -5.90
CA ILE A 464 20.43 -0.56 -4.68
C ILE A 464 19.15 -1.40 -4.59
N PHE A 465 19.25 -2.66 -4.18
CA PHE A 465 18.07 -3.48 -3.80
C PHE A 465 18.13 -3.98 -2.35
N ALA A 466 19.30 -3.96 -1.70
CA ALA A 466 19.43 -4.20 -0.27
C ALA A 466 20.68 -3.52 0.31
N VAL A 467 20.54 -3.07 1.56
CA VAL A 467 21.62 -2.75 2.50
C VAL A 467 21.30 -3.51 3.78
N SER A 468 22.28 -4.20 4.35
CA SER A 468 22.16 -4.78 5.69
C SER A 468 23.47 -4.71 6.44
N TRP A 469 23.43 -4.36 7.73
CA TRP A 469 24.50 -4.75 8.63
C TRP A 469 24.60 -6.27 8.69
N HIS A 470 25.81 -6.73 9.00
CA HIS A 470 26.10 -8.12 9.25
C HIS A 470 25.69 -8.52 10.69
N PRO A 471 25.01 -9.66 10.91
CA PRO A 471 24.46 -10.00 12.22
C PRO A 471 25.52 -10.33 13.28
N LEU A 472 26.63 -11.00 12.88
CA LEU A 472 27.68 -11.46 13.80
C LEU A 472 28.99 -10.64 13.76
N LEU A 473 29.46 -10.22 12.59
CA LEU A 473 30.69 -9.45 12.42
C LEU A 473 30.44 -7.96 12.65
N ARG A 474 31.18 -7.37 13.60
CA ARG A 474 31.13 -5.93 13.88
C ARG A 474 31.58 -5.10 12.68
N ASN A 475 30.98 -3.93 12.56
CA ASN A 475 31.35 -2.87 11.62
C ASN A 475 31.24 -3.23 10.12
N LEU A 476 30.64 -4.37 9.77
CA LEU A 476 30.49 -4.84 8.40
C LEU A 476 29.05 -4.59 7.88
N ILE A 477 28.95 -3.89 6.76
CA ILE A 477 27.71 -3.66 6.01
C ILE A 477 27.82 -4.39 4.66
N VAL A 478 26.74 -5.03 4.22
CA VAL A 478 26.60 -5.69 2.92
C VAL A 478 25.61 -4.91 2.07
N MET A 479 25.97 -4.62 0.82
CA MET A 479 25.13 -3.85 -0.11
C MET A 479 25.13 -4.48 -1.51
N CYS A 480 23.94 -4.66 -2.09
CA CYS A 480 23.76 -5.32 -3.38
C CYS A 480 22.64 -4.71 -4.24
N GLY A 481 22.74 -4.92 -5.55
CA GLY A 481 21.72 -4.46 -6.50
C GLY A 481 22.11 -4.67 -7.96
N ARG A 482 21.84 -3.67 -8.81
CA ARG A 482 22.13 -3.72 -10.24
C ARG A 482 23.63 -3.53 -10.50
N GLY A 483 24.27 -4.48 -11.18
CA GLY A 483 25.69 -4.45 -11.56
C GLY A 483 26.73 -4.59 -10.42
N HIS A 484 26.33 -4.36 -9.15
CA HIS A 484 27.23 -4.23 -8.01
C HIS A 484 26.91 -5.20 -6.86
N PHE A 485 27.97 -5.59 -6.14
CA PHE A 485 27.93 -6.27 -4.86
C PHE A 485 29.17 -5.87 -4.07
N SER A 486 29.01 -5.40 -2.83
CA SER A 486 30.11 -4.83 -2.05
C SER A 486 29.90 -4.99 -0.55
N PHE A 487 31.01 -5.24 0.11
CA PHE A 487 31.18 -5.28 1.56
C PHE A 487 31.81 -3.96 2.01
N TRP A 488 31.28 -3.35 3.06
CA TRP A 488 31.71 -2.05 3.57
C TRP A 488 32.13 -2.17 5.02
N LEU A 489 33.36 -1.74 5.33
CA LEU A 489 33.88 -1.70 6.69
C LEU A 489 33.78 -0.27 7.21
N PHE A 490 33.05 -0.09 8.31
CA PHE A 490 32.90 1.18 9.02
C PHE A 490 33.99 1.33 10.09
N ASP A 491 34.83 2.36 10.00
CA ASP A 491 35.76 2.70 11.08
C ASP A 491 35.16 3.81 11.95
N ALA A 492 34.66 3.42 13.13
CA ALA A 492 34.06 4.32 14.11
C ALA A 492 35.07 5.26 14.81
N LYS A 493 36.39 5.09 14.60
CA LYS A 493 37.42 6.02 15.12
C LYS A 493 37.78 7.11 14.12
N ASN A 494 37.75 6.77 12.84
CA ASN A 494 38.14 7.66 11.74
C ASN A 494 36.94 8.19 10.95
N GLU A 495 35.71 7.80 11.32
CA GLU A 495 34.46 8.24 10.69
C GLU A 495 34.41 7.96 9.17
N THR A 496 34.96 6.80 8.78
CA THR A 496 35.12 6.39 7.37
C THR A 496 34.43 5.08 7.01
N LEU A 497 34.11 4.92 5.72
CA LEU A 497 33.50 3.74 5.12
C LEU A 497 34.41 3.19 4.01
N THR A 498 35.06 2.05 4.26
CA THR A 498 35.98 1.40 3.32
C THR A 498 35.26 0.37 2.46
N LYS A 499 35.31 0.54 1.13
CA LYS A 499 34.60 -0.31 0.16
C LYS A 499 35.45 -1.47 -0.35
N ASN A 500 34.98 -2.69 -0.12
CA ASN A 500 35.50 -3.92 -0.71
C ASN A 500 34.49 -4.46 -1.74
N VAL A 501 34.91 -4.69 -2.98
CA VAL A 501 34.05 -5.25 -4.03
C VAL A 501 34.12 -6.77 -3.98
N ALA A 502 32.97 -7.43 -4.03
CA ALA A 502 32.90 -8.88 -3.97
C ALA A 502 33.56 -9.55 -5.19
N ILE A 503 34.37 -10.58 -4.94
CA ILE A 503 35.14 -11.29 -5.96
C ILE A 503 34.35 -12.52 -6.40
N PHE A 504 33.69 -12.40 -7.55
CA PHE A 504 33.00 -13.50 -8.22
C PHE A 504 34.04 -14.47 -8.80
N GLU A 505 33.90 -15.76 -8.50
CA GLU A 505 34.68 -16.81 -9.16
C GLU A 505 34.00 -17.25 -10.47
N GLY A 506 34.77 -17.66 -11.47
CA GLY A 506 34.26 -18.04 -12.80
C GLY A 506 34.09 -16.87 -13.78
N ARG A 507 33.28 -17.07 -14.83
CA ARG A 507 33.06 -16.09 -15.92
C ARG A 507 31.66 -15.45 -15.93
N ASP A 508 30.64 -16.14 -15.42
CA ASP A 508 29.25 -15.68 -15.47
C ASP A 508 28.90 -14.81 -14.25
N LYS A 509 29.49 -13.61 -14.19
CA LYS A 509 29.03 -12.59 -13.22
C LYS A 509 27.57 -12.22 -13.53
N PRO A 510 26.62 -12.32 -12.56
CA PRO A 510 25.22 -11.98 -12.79
C PRO A 510 25.01 -10.50 -13.06
N LYS A 511 23.97 -10.19 -13.82
CA LYS A 511 23.60 -8.80 -14.17
C LYS A 511 23.09 -8.02 -12.95
N THR A 512 22.31 -8.68 -12.09
CA THR A 512 21.83 -8.13 -10.82
C THR A 512 21.85 -9.19 -9.74
N LEU A 513 22.31 -8.85 -8.54
CA LEU A 513 21.82 -9.54 -7.35
C LEU A 513 20.44 -8.98 -7.02
N LEU A 514 19.50 -9.85 -6.67
CA LEU A 514 18.10 -9.51 -6.40
C LEU A 514 17.73 -9.65 -4.93
N SER A 515 18.44 -10.51 -4.19
CA SER A 515 18.18 -10.80 -2.79
C SER A 515 19.46 -11.14 -2.02
N VAL A 516 19.45 -10.91 -0.71
CA VAL A 516 20.55 -11.22 0.22
C VAL A 516 20.00 -11.62 1.59
N CYS A 517 20.66 -12.55 2.26
CA CYS A 517 20.47 -12.89 3.68
C CYS A 517 21.79 -13.40 4.27
N PHE A 518 21.78 -13.78 5.55
CA PHE A 518 22.95 -14.28 6.28
C PHE A 518 22.60 -15.61 6.94
N SER A 519 23.49 -16.60 6.88
CA SER A 519 23.34 -17.86 7.62
C SER A 519 23.54 -17.67 9.13
N GLU A 520 23.21 -18.69 9.92
CA GLU A 520 23.53 -18.76 11.35
C GLU A 520 25.05 -18.78 11.62
N THR A 521 25.88 -19.20 10.64
CA THR A 521 27.36 -19.09 10.70
C THR A 521 27.88 -17.68 10.38
N GLY A 522 27.00 -16.77 9.94
CA GLY A 522 27.38 -15.44 9.45
C GLY A 522 27.80 -15.40 7.98
N ASP A 523 27.75 -16.49 7.24
CA ASP A 523 28.05 -16.46 5.80
C ASP A 523 26.95 -15.74 5.02
N VAL A 524 27.34 -14.95 4.02
CA VAL A 524 26.40 -14.14 3.23
C VAL A 524 25.86 -14.99 2.08
N ILE A 525 24.54 -15.00 1.91
CA ILE A 525 23.84 -15.75 0.88
C ILE A 525 23.12 -14.78 -0.05
N THR A 526 23.33 -14.89 -1.36
CA THR A 526 22.74 -13.98 -2.36
C THR A 526 21.98 -14.75 -3.45
N GLY A 527 20.83 -14.23 -3.86
CA GLY A 527 20.07 -14.69 -5.02
C GLY A 527 20.19 -13.72 -6.20
N ASP A 528 20.40 -14.23 -7.41
CA ASP A 528 20.71 -13.43 -8.60
C ASP A 528 19.59 -13.37 -9.66
N SER A 529 19.83 -12.66 -10.76
CA SER A 529 18.94 -12.57 -11.94
C SER A 529 18.77 -13.87 -12.72
N ASN A 530 19.71 -14.80 -12.60
CA ASN A 530 19.87 -15.98 -13.44
C ASN A 530 19.22 -17.22 -12.81
N GLY A 531 18.82 -17.13 -11.54
CA GLY A 531 18.26 -18.26 -10.77
C GLY A 531 19.33 -19.02 -9.98
N THR A 532 20.44 -18.38 -9.66
CA THR A 532 21.57 -18.94 -8.88
C THR A 532 21.48 -18.47 -7.43
N LEU A 533 21.76 -19.38 -6.49
CA LEU A 533 22.13 -19.04 -5.11
C LEU A 533 23.65 -19.07 -4.98
N SER A 534 24.24 -18.08 -4.33
CA SER A 534 25.68 -18.02 -4.03
C SER A 534 25.90 -17.78 -2.54
N LEU A 535 26.78 -18.59 -1.94
CA LEU A 535 27.28 -18.49 -0.57
C LEU A 535 28.64 -17.78 -0.60
N TRP A 536 28.87 -16.85 0.32
CA TRP A 536 30.03 -15.95 0.31
C TRP A 536 30.70 -15.87 1.67
N ASP A 537 32.02 -15.80 1.65
CA ASP A 537 32.85 -15.51 2.82
C ASP A 537 32.83 -14.00 3.13
N PRO A 538 32.33 -13.57 4.30
CA PRO A 538 32.30 -12.15 4.67
C PRO A 538 33.66 -11.58 5.08
N ILE A 539 34.71 -12.41 5.22
CA ILE A 539 36.08 -12.00 5.58
C ILE A 539 36.96 -11.90 4.33
N THR A 540 36.90 -12.89 3.42
CA THR A 540 37.71 -12.86 2.17
C THR A 540 36.98 -12.24 0.97
N PHE A 541 35.68 -11.92 1.11
CA PHE A 541 34.82 -11.34 0.08
C PHE A 541 34.67 -12.17 -1.20
N LYS A 542 34.99 -13.48 -1.12
CA LYS A 542 34.92 -14.45 -2.21
C LYS A 542 33.70 -15.35 -2.11
N THR A 543 33.32 -15.94 -3.24
CA THR A 543 32.27 -16.96 -3.29
C THR A 543 32.80 -18.28 -2.69
N LYS A 544 32.12 -18.83 -1.69
CA LYS A 544 32.39 -20.16 -1.12
C LYS A 544 31.77 -21.28 -1.94
N LYS A 545 30.54 -21.09 -2.41
CA LYS A 545 29.75 -22.10 -3.14
C LYS A 545 28.67 -21.46 -4.00
N GLN A 546 28.28 -22.11 -5.10
CA GLN A 546 27.17 -21.68 -5.95
C GLN A 546 26.28 -22.86 -6.34
N ALA A 547 24.96 -22.66 -6.28
CA ALA A 547 23.95 -23.57 -6.81
C ALA A 547 23.22 -22.88 -7.98
N HIS A 548 23.56 -23.28 -9.20
CA HIS A 548 23.07 -22.68 -10.44
C HIS A 548 21.72 -23.26 -10.86
N GLY A 549 20.83 -22.42 -11.42
CA GLY A 549 19.54 -22.86 -11.97
C GLY A 549 18.57 -23.44 -10.94
N VAL A 550 18.72 -23.07 -9.66
CA VAL A 550 17.85 -23.51 -8.56
C VAL A 550 16.43 -22.92 -8.65
N HIS A 551 16.26 -21.86 -9.42
CA HIS A 551 15.00 -21.44 -10.03
C HIS A 551 15.24 -21.19 -11.54
N PRO A 552 14.26 -21.34 -12.45
CA PRO A 552 14.42 -21.09 -13.89
C PRO A 552 14.40 -19.59 -14.27
N GLY A 553 14.73 -18.73 -13.32
CA GLY A 553 14.72 -17.27 -13.40
C GLY A 553 15.07 -16.67 -12.04
N GLY A 554 15.27 -15.35 -11.99
CA GLY A 554 15.88 -14.70 -10.84
C GLY A 554 15.20 -14.95 -9.48
N VAL A 555 16.03 -15.01 -8.43
CA VAL A 555 15.65 -15.31 -7.04
C VAL A 555 15.35 -14.00 -6.31
N PHE A 556 14.07 -13.68 -6.14
CA PHE A 556 13.65 -12.34 -5.72
C PHE A 556 13.65 -12.11 -4.20
N ALA A 557 13.50 -13.17 -3.40
CA ALA A 557 13.47 -13.08 -1.94
C ALA A 557 14.21 -14.26 -1.29
N LEU A 558 14.83 -14.00 -0.12
CA LEU A 558 15.52 -14.98 0.72
C LEU A 558 15.20 -14.73 2.19
N CYS A 559 15.11 -15.81 2.97
CA CYS A 559 14.97 -15.76 4.43
C CYS A 559 15.63 -17.02 5.04
N ILE A 560 16.19 -16.91 6.25
CA ILE A 560 16.60 -18.09 7.03
C ILE A 560 15.42 -18.51 7.91
N SER A 561 15.11 -19.80 7.91
CA SER A 561 14.08 -20.39 8.75
C SER A 561 14.55 -20.47 10.22
N ARG A 562 13.60 -20.62 11.16
CA ARG A 562 13.92 -20.95 12.56
C ARG A 562 14.53 -22.35 12.78
N LYS A 563 14.84 -23.06 11.68
CA LYS A 563 15.44 -24.41 11.64
C LYS A 563 16.85 -24.38 10.99
N GLY A 564 17.44 -23.20 10.79
CA GLY A 564 18.74 -23.01 10.13
C GLY A 564 18.76 -23.27 8.61
N THR A 565 17.60 -23.53 8.01
CA THR A 565 17.46 -23.79 6.56
C THR A 565 17.22 -22.50 5.77
N LEU A 566 17.72 -22.44 4.54
CA LEU A 566 17.52 -21.32 3.64
C LEU A 566 16.19 -21.47 2.89
N LEU A 567 15.33 -20.46 2.95
CA LEU A 567 14.14 -20.32 2.11
C LEU A 567 14.44 -19.35 0.96
N SER A 568 14.10 -19.74 -0.27
CA SER A 568 14.16 -18.87 -1.44
C SER A 568 12.84 -18.84 -2.21
N ALA A 569 12.54 -17.69 -2.81
CA ALA A 569 11.39 -17.51 -3.69
C ALA A 569 11.80 -16.89 -5.03
N GLY A 570 11.37 -17.52 -6.13
CA GLY A 570 11.85 -17.20 -7.48
C GLY A 570 10.79 -16.63 -8.43
N LYS A 571 11.25 -16.21 -9.62
CA LYS A 571 10.39 -15.70 -10.71
C LYS A 571 9.34 -16.72 -11.19
N ASP A 572 9.61 -18.00 -10.96
CA ASP A 572 8.74 -19.16 -11.21
C ASP A 572 7.53 -19.27 -10.27
N ARG A 573 7.38 -18.36 -9.30
CA ARG A 573 6.34 -18.38 -8.27
C ARG A 573 6.50 -19.55 -7.28
N THR A 574 7.68 -20.19 -7.22
CA THR A 574 7.93 -21.29 -6.28
C THR A 574 8.68 -20.81 -5.05
N VAL A 575 8.36 -21.41 -3.91
CA VAL A 575 9.10 -21.33 -2.65
C VAL A 575 9.85 -22.65 -2.46
N ALA A 576 11.14 -22.58 -2.17
CA ALA A 576 12.02 -23.75 -2.03
C ALA A 576 12.91 -23.66 -0.78
N GLU A 577 13.21 -24.81 -0.17
CA GLU A 577 14.08 -24.94 1.00
C GLU A 577 15.42 -25.59 0.64
N PHE A 578 16.51 -25.02 1.16
CA PHE A 578 17.88 -25.45 0.94
C PHE A 578 18.68 -25.56 2.25
N GLU A 579 19.74 -26.36 2.22
CA GLU A 579 20.77 -26.36 3.27
C GLU A 579 21.63 -25.10 3.18
N THR A 580 21.95 -24.46 4.31
CA THR A 580 22.74 -23.22 4.32
C THR A 580 24.22 -23.42 4.02
N THR A 581 24.81 -24.54 4.45
CA THR A 581 26.23 -24.87 4.16
C THR A 581 26.45 -25.21 2.69
N ASP A 582 25.55 -26.00 2.12
CA ASP A 582 25.79 -26.73 0.88
C ASP A 582 24.91 -26.29 -0.30
N LEU A 583 23.91 -25.43 -0.06
CA LEU A 583 22.93 -24.99 -1.05
C LEU A 583 22.21 -26.16 -1.77
N VAL A 584 22.08 -27.31 -1.10
CA VAL A 584 21.36 -28.49 -1.59
C VAL A 584 19.89 -28.36 -1.22
N ARG A 585 18.99 -28.56 -2.20
CA ARG A 585 17.54 -28.46 -1.98
C ARG A 585 17.05 -29.62 -1.10
N ARG A 586 16.40 -29.32 0.02
CA ARG A 586 15.97 -30.31 1.03
C ARG A 586 14.69 -31.05 0.68
N ARG A 587 13.75 -30.39 -0.01
CA ARG A 587 12.43 -30.94 -0.38
C ARG A 587 11.96 -30.42 -1.76
N ARG A 588 10.80 -30.88 -2.24
CA ARG A 588 10.16 -30.29 -3.42
C ARG A 588 9.76 -28.82 -3.14
N PRO A 589 9.92 -27.89 -4.09
CA PRO A 589 9.31 -26.57 -3.99
C PRO A 589 7.78 -26.66 -3.89
N VAL A 590 7.16 -25.66 -3.27
CA VAL A 590 5.71 -25.42 -3.35
C VAL A 590 5.47 -24.21 -4.27
N GLU A 591 4.45 -24.29 -5.11
CA GLU A 591 4.08 -23.23 -6.03
C GLU A 591 2.97 -22.36 -5.42
N LEU A 592 3.05 -21.04 -5.58
CA LEU A 592 1.95 -20.13 -5.26
C LEU A 592 0.79 -20.26 -6.27
N PRO A 593 -0.44 -19.81 -5.93
CA PRO A 593 -1.56 -19.74 -6.85
C PRO A 593 -1.20 -19.07 -8.19
N ASP A 594 -1.82 -19.53 -9.28
CA ASP A 594 -1.43 -19.14 -10.65
C ASP A 594 -1.48 -17.62 -10.87
N ASP A 595 -2.47 -16.95 -10.27
CA ASP A 595 -2.67 -15.51 -10.38
C ASP A 595 -1.85 -14.69 -9.38
N ALA A 596 -1.17 -15.28 -8.39
CA ALA A 596 -0.47 -14.59 -7.29
C ALA A 596 0.62 -13.59 -7.73
N GLY A 597 1.18 -13.75 -8.93
CA GLY A 597 2.28 -12.93 -9.44
C GLY A 597 3.65 -13.38 -8.92
N ILE A 598 4.65 -12.50 -9.00
CA ILE A 598 6.05 -12.84 -8.67
C ILE A 598 6.31 -12.58 -7.18
N PRO A 599 6.86 -13.54 -6.41
CA PRO A 599 7.35 -13.32 -5.05
C PRO A 599 8.37 -12.18 -4.95
N LYS A 600 8.29 -11.39 -3.87
CA LYS A 600 9.14 -10.21 -3.61
C LYS A 600 9.68 -10.14 -2.20
N VAL A 601 8.92 -10.64 -1.23
CA VAL A 601 9.33 -10.77 0.18
C VAL A 601 8.96 -12.18 0.64
N ILE A 602 9.82 -12.78 1.46
CA ILE A 602 9.55 -14.04 2.15
C ILE A 602 9.98 -13.91 3.61
N LEU A 603 9.15 -14.38 4.53
CA LEU A 603 9.39 -14.40 5.98
C LEU A 603 9.05 -15.78 6.54
N ASN A 604 9.64 -16.13 7.68
CA ASN A 604 9.23 -17.28 8.49
C ASN A 604 8.79 -16.80 9.89
N LEU A 605 7.59 -17.21 10.30
CA LEU A 605 6.94 -16.82 11.55
C LEU A 605 7.37 -17.71 12.73
N GLU A 606 6.82 -17.47 13.92
CA GLU A 606 6.99 -18.31 15.13
C GLU A 606 6.67 -19.78 14.83
N ASN A 607 5.52 -20.03 14.21
CA ASN A 607 4.92 -21.35 14.02
C ASN A 607 5.49 -22.13 12.81
N ASN A 608 6.67 -21.74 12.29
CA ASN A 608 7.24 -22.25 11.02
C ASN A 608 6.39 -21.96 9.76
N GLN A 609 5.31 -21.19 9.87
CA GLN A 609 4.55 -20.69 8.73
C GLN A 609 5.35 -19.65 7.94
N ILE A 610 5.13 -19.61 6.64
CA ILE A 610 5.83 -18.76 5.68
C ILE A 610 4.86 -17.69 5.20
N VAL A 611 5.28 -16.42 5.26
CA VAL A 611 4.57 -15.30 4.62
C VAL A 611 5.29 -14.93 3.34
N VAL A 612 4.55 -14.79 2.23
CA VAL A 612 5.09 -14.40 0.92
C VAL A 612 4.33 -13.19 0.37
N GLY A 613 5.02 -12.08 0.17
CA GLY A 613 4.48 -10.89 -0.49
C GLY A 613 4.86 -10.83 -1.96
N THR A 614 3.92 -10.47 -2.84
CA THR A 614 4.09 -10.57 -4.30
C THR A 614 3.98 -9.22 -5.04
N THR A 615 4.34 -9.20 -6.32
CA THR A 615 4.18 -8.04 -7.22
C THR A 615 2.73 -7.59 -7.44
N ARG A 616 1.73 -8.36 -7.02
CA ARG A 616 0.30 -8.02 -7.16
C ARG A 616 -0.29 -7.30 -5.95
N ASN A 617 0.55 -6.87 -5.02
CA ASN A 617 0.14 -6.18 -3.79
C ASN A 617 -0.66 -7.07 -2.80
N THR A 618 -0.47 -8.38 -2.91
CA THR A 618 -1.07 -9.44 -2.08
C THR A 618 -0.03 -10.05 -1.14
N LEU A 619 -0.44 -10.42 0.08
CA LEU A 619 0.32 -11.26 1.02
C LEU A 619 -0.35 -12.63 1.16
N TYR A 620 0.46 -13.69 1.05
CA TYR A 620 0.06 -15.08 1.27
C TYR A 620 0.65 -15.64 2.57
N LEU A 621 -0.08 -16.55 3.23
CA LEU A 621 0.35 -17.32 4.39
C LEU A 621 0.17 -18.83 4.09
N GLY A 622 1.16 -19.65 4.41
CA GLY A 622 1.12 -21.10 4.23
C GLY A 622 2.39 -21.76 4.73
N ASP A 623 2.68 -22.99 4.33
CA ASP A 623 3.99 -23.60 4.57
C ASP A 623 4.43 -24.54 3.42
N PHE A 624 4.94 -25.73 3.71
CA PHE A 624 5.35 -26.75 2.73
C PHE A 624 4.43 -27.98 2.69
N GLU A 625 3.41 -27.99 3.54
CA GLU A 625 2.45 -29.06 3.79
C GLU A 625 1.02 -28.56 3.55
N THR A 626 0.73 -27.29 3.85
CA THR A 626 -0.51 -26.59 3.47
C THR A 626 -0.40 -25.85 2.12
N THR A 627 -1.55 -25.49 1.55
CA THR A 627 -1.64 -24.45 0.51
C THR A 627 -1.33 -23.06 1.08
N PHE A 628 -1.00 -22.11 0.19
CA PHE A 628 -0.85 -20.69 0.51
C PHE A 628 -2.17 -19.94 0.35
N GLU A 629 -2.68 -19.35 1.43
CA GLU A 629 -3.94 -18.59 1.49
C GLU A 629 -3.69 -17.07 1.52
N GLU A 630 -4.65 -16.28 1.03
CA GLU A 630 -4.55 -14.80 0.98
C GLU A 630 -4.92 -14.17 2.33
N ILE A 631 -3.95 -13.51 2.98
CA ILE A 631 -4.16 -12.79 4.26
C ILE A 631 -4.30 -11.27 4.10
N VAL A 632 -3.80 -10.71 3.00
CA VAL A 632 -4.00 -9.31 2.59
C VAL A 632 -4.12 -9.30 1.07
N ASP A 633 -5.22 -8.77 0.53
CA ASP A 633 -5.39 -8.53 -0.91
C ASP A 633 -5.42 -7.04 -1.21
N GLY A 634 -4.85 -6.67 -2.35
CA GLY A 634 -4.78 -5.30 -2.85
C GLY A 634 -4.91 -5.25 -4.36
N ASP A 635 -5.15 -4.04 -4.89
CA ASP A 635 -5.20 -3.82 -6.33
C ASP A 635 -3.80 -3.93 -6.97
N SER A 636 -3.74 -4.64 -8.09
CA SER A 636 -2.50 -5.02 -8.77
C SER A 636 -1.95 -3.92 -9.70
N ASP A 637 -2.80 -2.98 -10.08
CA ASP A 637 -2.43 -1.75 -10.77
C ASP A 637 -3.22 -0.55 -10.20
N ASP A 638 -2.98 0.63 -10.76
CA ASP A 638 -3.50 1.89 -10.22
C ASP A 638 -5.04 1.86 -10.11
N VAL A 639 -5.60 2.17 -8.93
CA VAL A 639 -7.06 2.15 -8.70
C VAL A 639 -7.68 3.39 -9.36
N THR A 640 -8.54 3.17 -10.35
CA THR A 640 -9.08 4.25 -11.19
C THR A 640 -10.38 4.83 -10.63
N CYS A 641 -11.23 3.99 -10.03
CA CYS A 641 -12.48 4.41 -9.42
C CYS A 641 -12.97 3.43 -8.34
N CYS A 642 -13.81 3.94 -7.45
CA CYS A 642 -14.51 3.17 -6.43
C CYS A 642 -16.00 3.55 -6.44
N VAL A 643 -16.87 2.64 -6.00
CA VAL A 643 -18.31 2.87 -5.89
C VAL A 643 -18.89 2.13 -4.69
N ALA A 644 -19.82 2.75 -3.96
CA ALA A 644 -20.59 2.09 -2.90
C ALA A 644 -21.75 1.29 -3.54
N VAL A 645 -22.05 0.12 -2.99
CA VAL A 645 -23.10 -0.79 -3.50
C VAL A 645 -24.32 -0.78 -2.58
N LYS A 646 -24.07 -0.98 -1.28
CA LYS A 646 -25.01 -1.13 -0.16
C LYS A 646 -24.26 -0.72 1.12
N PRO A 647 -24.94 -0.50 2.26
CA PRO A 647 -24.27 -0.32 3.54
C PRO A 647 -23.21 -1.41 3.78
N HIS A 648 -22.03 -1.00 4.23
CA HIS A 648 -20.80 -1.80 4.33
C HIS A 648 -20.20 -2.40 3.03
N PHE A 649 -20.79 -2.26 1.84
CA PHE A 649 -20.29 -2.90 0.62
C PHE A 649 -19.83 -1.89 -0.43
N PHE A 650 -18.63 -2.11 -0.99
CA PHE A 650 -18.05 -1.26 -2.04
C PHE A 650 -17.26 -2.08 -3.07
N ILE A 651 -17.01 -1.47 -4.22
CA ILE A 651 -16.25 -2.07 -5.32
C ILE A 651 -15.10 -1.12 -5.70
N THR A 652 -13.92 -1.68 -5.96
CA THR A 652 -12.82 -0.99 -6.65
C THR A 652 -12.65 -1.51 -8.07
N ALA A 653 -12.22 -0.64 -8.97
CA ALA A 653 -11.76 -1.01 -10.30
C ALA A 653 -10.37 -0.44 -10.60
N SER A 654 -9.57 -1.21 -11.33
CA SER A 654 -8.14 -0.98 -11.56
C SER A 654 -7.83 -0.78 -13.04
N ALA A 655 -6.73 -0.07 -13.32
CA ALA A 655 -6.19 0.14 -14.66
C ALA A 655 -5.79 -1.17 -15.38
N ASP A 656 -5.59 -2.28 -14.66
CA ASP A 656 -5.38 -3.63 -15.24
C ASP A 656 -6.68 -4.37 -15.62
N GLY A 657 -7.85 -3.75 -15.47
CA GLY A 657 -9.15 -4.36 -15.72
C GLY A 657 -9.64 -5.26 -14.58
N GLY A 658 -8.93 -5.29 -13.45
CA GLY A 658 -9.38 -5.93 -12.22
C GLY A 658 -10.54 -5.17 -11.56
N VAL A 659 -11.54 -5.91 -11.10
CA VAL A 659 -12.65 -5.46 -10.25
C VAL A 659 -12.64 -6.29 -8.98
N ARG A 660 -12.76 -5.64 -7.82
CA ARG A 660 -12.76 -6.28 -6.50
C ARG A 660 -13.98 -5.82 -5.70
N TYR A 661 -14.76 -6.77 -5.21
CA TYR A 661 -15.94 -6.53 -4.37
C TYR A 661 -15.57 -6.74 -2.89
N TYR A 662 -15.72 -5.70 -2.08
CA TYR A 662 -15.26 -5.62 -0.70
C TYR A 662 -16.42 -5.43 0.29
N ASN A 663 -16.19 -5.97 1.49
CA ASN A 663 -17.05 -5.85 2.65
C ASN A 663 -16.30 -5.10 3.76
N SER A 664 -16.68 -3.85 3.98
CA SER A 664 -16.06 -2.93 4.94
C SER A 664 -16.48 -3.17 6.39
N SER A 665 -17.38 -4.14 6.65
CA SER A 665 -17.66 -4.64 8.01
C SER A 665 -16.70 -5.77 8.39
N THR A 666 -16.50 -6.75 7.51
CA THR A 666 -15.62 -7.91 7.73
C THR A 666 -14.15 -7.66 7.33
N LYS A 667 -13.87 -6.50 6.73
CA LYS A 667 -12.57 -6.09 6.16
C LYS A 667 -12.04 -6.98 5.03
N LYS A 668 -12.90 -7.80 4.43
CA LYS A 668 -12.53 -8.84 3.44
C LYS A 668 -13.05 -8.53 2.05
N ARG A 669 -12.38 -9.12 1.05
CA ARG A 669 -12.82 -9.17 -0.34
C ARG A 669 -13.65 -10.43 -0.57
N GLU A 670 -14.92 -10.25 -0.93
CA GLU A 670 -15.84 -11.35 -1.24
C GLU A 670 -15.46 -12.03 -2.57
N TRP A 671 -15.09 -11.25 -3.60
CA TRP A 671 -14.59 -11.78 -4.88
C TRP A 671 -13.74 -10.76 -5.66
N ARG A 672 -12.88 -11.26 -6.56
CA ARG A 672 -12.23 -10.48 -7.63
C ARG A 672 -12.48 -11.13 -9.00
N LYS A 673 -12.59 -10.32 -10.05
CA LYS A 673 -12.62 -10.78 -11.46
C LYS A 673 -11.90 -9.74 -12.33
N ASN A 674 -11.23 -10.18 -13.38
CA ASN A 674 -10.58 -9.30 -14.35
C ASN A 674 -11.34 -9.38 -15.68
N TYR A 675 -11.63 -8.22 -16.29
CA TYR A 675 -12.41 -8.09 -17.51
C TYR A 675 -11.55 -7.78 -18.76
N GLY A 676 -10.22 -7.92 -18.66
CA GLY A 676 -9.28 -7.88 -19.78
C GLY A 676 -8.90 -6.49 -20.30
N GLU A 677 -9.81 -5.52 -20.27
CA GLU A 677 -9.57 -4.13 -20.67
C GLU A 677 -9.53 -3.20 -19.43
N GLY A 678 -8.67 -2.18 -19.45
CA GLY A 678 -8.49 -1.26 -18.33
C GLY A 678 -9.71 -0.37 -18.09
N ILE A 679 -10.23 -0.36 -16.85
CA ILE A 679 -11.46 0.34 -16.47
C ILE A 679 -11.13 1.78 -16.07
N THR A 680 -11.93 2.73 -16.55
CA THR A 680 -11.75 4.18 -16.31
C THR A 680 -12.81 4.79 -15.40
N CYS A 681 -14.02 4.23 -15.41
CA CYS A 681 -15.16 4.72 -14.64
C CYS A 681 -16.18 3.57 -14.42
N MET A 682 -17.01 3.70 -13.39
CA MET A 682 -17.85 2.63 -12.89
C MET A 682 -19.09 3.18 -12.17
N SER A 683 -20.23 2.50 -12.27
CA SER A 683 -21.47 2.85 -11.57
C SER A 683 -22.29 1.60 -11.24
N VAL A 684 -23.07 1.67 -10.16
CA VAL A 684 -23.95 0.61 -9.66
C VAL A 684 -25.40 1.10 -9.71
N ASP A 685 -26.34 0.21 -10.01
CA ASP A 685 -27.78 0.50 -9.98
C ASP A 685 -28.31 0.62 -8.53
N ARG A 686 -29.45 1.31 -8.32
CA ARG A 686 -30.02 1.47 -6.96
C ARG A 686 -30.30 0.12 -6.25
N PRO A 687 -30.75 -0.95 -6.93
CA PRO A 687 -30.85 -2.29 -6.35
C PRO A 687 -29.53 -2.94 -5.92
N GLY A 688 -28.37 -2.50 -6.41
CA GLY A 688 -27.08 -3.15 -6.20
C GLY A 688 -27.04 -4.57 -6.76
N ILE A 689 -27.43 -4.72 -8.03
CA ILE A 689 -27.47 -5.93 -8.84
C ILE A 689 -26.64 -5.76 -10.12
N SER A 690 -26.70 -4.60 -10.78
CA SER A 690 -26.00 -4.30 -12.03
C SER A 690 -24.84 -3.33 -11.83
N LEU A 691 -23.70 -3.66 -12.46
CA LEU A 691 -22.46 -2.88 -12.45
C LEU A 691 -22.11 -2.43 -13.87
N GLY A 692 -22.20 -1.13 -14.13
CA GLY A 692 -21.75 -0.51 -15.38
C GLY A 692 -20.26 -0.22 -15.31
N LEU A 693 -19.51 -0.69 -16.31
CA LEU A 693 -18.05 -0.50 -16.45
C LEU A 693 -17.75 0.26 -17.74
N GLY A 694 -16.99 1.36 -17.65
CA GLY A 694 -16.44 2.08 -18.80
C GLY A 694 -14.96 1.76 -18.99
N PHE A 695 -14.53 1.47 -20.23
CA PHE A 695 -13.16 1.04 -20.53
C PHE A 695 -12.35 2.08 -21.32
N CYS A 696 -11.03 1.93 -21.29
CA CYS A 696 -10.06 2.87 -21.86
C CYS A 696 -10.03 2.93 -23.40
N GLY A 697 -10.55 1.92 -24.10
CA GLY A 697 -10.62 1.82 -25.55
C GLY A 697 -11.99 2.15 -26.14
N GLY A 698 -12.92 2.73 -25.37
CA GLY A 698 -14.23 3.19 -25.86
C GLY A 698 -15.34 2.13 -25.88
N SER A 699 -15.08 1.01 -25.22
CA SER A 699 -16.03 -0.05 -24.85
C SER A 699 -16.71 0.32 -23.52
N TRP A 700 -17.95 -0.09 -23.30
CA TRP A 700 -18.56 -0.19 -21.96
C TRP A 700 -19.36 -1.49 -21.85
N SER A 701 -19.56 -1.97 -20.63
CA SER A 701 -20.35 -3.16 -20.35
C SER A 701 -21.21 -3.01 -19.09
N VAL A 702 -22.19 -3.90 -18.96
CA VAL A 702 -22.96 -4.09 -17.73
C VAL A 702 -22.82 -5.54 -17.28
N VAL A 703 -22.42 -5.70 -16.03
CA VAL A 703 -22.13 -6.95 -15.35
C VAL A 703 -23.18 -7.16 -14.26
N ASP A 704 -23.73 -8.37 -14.15
CA ASP A 704 -24.53 -8.76 -12.98
C ASP A 704 -23.60 -9.12 -11.81
N LEU A 705 -23.76 -8.47 -10.67
CA LEU A 705 -22.94 -8.65 -9.47
C LEU A 705 -23.09 -10.04 -8.82
N SER A 706 -24.19 -10.75 -9.09
CA SER A 706 -24.47 -12.07 -8.53
C SER A 706 -23.76 -13.19 -9.31
N THR A 707 -23.97 -13.28 -10.63
CA THR A 707 -23.25 -14.22 -11.52
C THR A 707 -21.81 -13.78 -11.81
N LYS A 708 -21.52 -12.48 -11.73
CA LYS A 708 -20.28 -11.81 -12.15
C LYS A 708 -20.05 -11.91 -13.66
N GLU A 709 -21.10 -12.13 -14.45
CA GLU A 709 -21.02 -12.25 -15.91
C GLU A 709 -21.42 -10.95 -16.62
N THR A 710 -20.81 -10.71 -17.78
CA THR A 710 -21.14 -9.57 -18.64
C THR A 710 -22.47 -9.87 -19.33
N VAL A 711 -23.51 -9.12 -18.98
CA VAL A 711 -24.86 -9.29 -19.54
C VAL A 711 -25.05 -8.44 -20.80
N PHE A 712 -24.37 -7.30 -20.87
CA PHE A 712 -24.38 -6.40 -22.02
C PHE A 712 -22.99 -5.80 -22.26
N GLU A 713 -22.59 -5.62 -23.53
CA GLU A 713 -21.36 -4.94 -23.92
C GLU A 713 -21.61 -4.17 -25.23
N GLN A 714 -21.13 -2.93 -25.30
CA GLN A 714 -21.25 -2.07 -26.48
C GLN A 714 -20.00 -1.20 -26.65
N LYS A 715 -19.57 -1.02 -27.91
CA LYS A 715 -18.52 -0.08 -28.26
C LYS A 715 -19.12 1.20 -28.83
N GLU A 716 -18.77 2.34 -28.24
CA GLU A 716 -19.22 3.67 -28.71
C GLU A 716 -18.16 4.40 -29.53
N SER A 717 -16.89 4.15 -29.21
CA SER A 717 -15.81 5.10 -29.43
C SER A 717 -14.47 4.38 -29.65
N THR A 718 -13.46 5.10 -30.13
CA THR A 718 -12.05 4.65 -30.09
C THR A 718 -11.27 5.23 -28.92
N GLN A 719 -11.86 6.19 -28.20
CA GLN A 719 -11.28 6.87 -27.05
C GLN A 719 -11.95 6.44 -25.74
N PRO A 720 -11.31 6.63 -24.56
CA PRO A 720 -11.88 6.24 -23.28
C PRO A 720 -13.32 6.69 -23.06
N ILE A 721 -14.11 5.80 -22.43
CA ILE A 721 -15.27 6.23 -21.65
C ILE A 721 -14.74 7.07 -20.48
N THR A 722 -15.33 8.23 -20.23
CA THR A 722 -14.85 9.18 -19.21
C THR A 722 -15.75 9.25 -17.98
N ALA A 723 -17.04 8.96 -18.14
CA ALA A 723 -17.97 8.75 -17.04
C ALA A 723 -19.12 7.84 -17.49
N ILE A 724 -19.63 7.03 -16.58
CA ILE A 724 -20.80 6.16 -16.73
C ILE A 724 -21.63 6.26 -15.45
N GLN A 725 -22.95 6.41 -15.55
CA GLN A 725 -23.80 6.53 -14.36
C GLN A 725 -25.24 6.03 -14.60
N PHE A 726 -25.72 5.10 -13.78
CA PHE A 726 -27.15 4.77 -13.72
C PHE A 726 -27.96 5.93 -13.15
N SER A 727 -29.19 6.10 -13.62
CA SER A 727 -30.15 6.98 -12.96
C SER A 727 -30.56 6.43 -11.58
N PRO A 728 -30.96 7.28 -10.62
CA PRO A 728 -31.44 6.84 -9.32
C PRO A 728 -32.63 5.87 -9.39
N ASP A 729 -33.55 6.02 -10.36
CA ASP A 729 -34.63 5.06 -10.61
C ASP A 729 -34.18 3.75 -11.29
N SER A 730 -32.93 3.68 -11.75
CA SER A 730 -32.31 2.58 -12.51
C SER A 730 -32.98 2.26 -13.85
N THR A 731 -33.81 3.15 -14.42
CA THR A 731 -34.40 2.94 -15.76
C THR A 731 -33.53 3.51 -16.90
N LEU A 732 -32.58 4.39 -16.58
CA LEU A 732 -31.65 5.02 -17.52
C LEU A 732 -30.18 4.77 -17.13
N LEU A 733 -29.30 4.89 -18.13
CA LEU A 733 -27.85 4.79 -17.99
C LEU A 733 -27.19 5.80 -18.94
N ILE A 734 -26.46 6.77 -18.40
CA ILE A 734 -25.70 7.75 -19.20
C ILE A 734 -24.26 7.28 -19.39
N VAL A 735 -23.75 7.40 -20.62
CA VAL A 735 -22.39 7.02 -21.02
C VAL A 735 -21.73 8.21 -21.74
N ALA A 736 -20.59 8.66 -21.23
CA ALA A 736 -19.82 9.78 -21.74
C ALA A 736 -18.46 9.32 -22.31
N THR A 737 -18.06 9.84 -23.46
CA THR A 737 -16.78 9.50 -24.11
C THR A 737 -15.89 10.73 -24.31
N LYS A 738 -14.58 10.47 -24.39
CA LYS A 738 -13.58 11.50 -24.70
C LYS A 738 -13.66 12.04 -26.14
N GLU A 739 -14.39 11.37 -27.04
CA GLU A 739 -14.74 11.82 -28.40
C GLU A 739 -15.87 12.88 -28.42
N LEU A 740 -16.11 13.59 -27.30
CA LEU A 740 -17.13 14.65 -27.15
C LEU A 740 -18.58 14.15 -27.34
N SER A 741 -18.83 12.85 -27.12
CA SER A 741 -20.15 12.24 -27.27
C SER A 741 -20.70 11.77 -25.93
N VAL A 742 -21.96 12.07 -25.68
CA VAL A 742 -22.72 11.60 -24.50
C VAL A 742 -24.04 10.99 -24.98
N LEU A 743 -24.35 9.79 -24.48
CA LEU A 743 -25.51 8.99 -24.87
C LEU A 743 -26.29 8.58 -23.63
N ILE A 744 -27.62 8.66 -23.72
CA ILE A 744 -28.53 8.18 -22.67
C ILE A 744 -29.17 6.90 -23.19
N TYR A 745 -28.94 5.82 -22.47
CA TYR A 745 -29.56 4.53 -22.68
C TYR A 745 -30.75 4.36 -21.74
N ARG A 746 -31.77 3.64 -22.19
CA ARG A 746 -32.88 3.14 -21.37
C ARG A 746 -32.75 1.63 -21.23
N THR A 747 -32.96 1.12 -20.03
CA THR A 747 -33.12 -0.32 -19.81
C THR A 747 -34.59 -0.72 -19.76
N ASP A 748 -34.88 -1.93 -20.23
CA ASP A 748 -36.20 -2.56 -20.20
C ASP A 748 -36.39 -3.50 -19.00
N GLY A 749 -35.42 -3.56 -18.08
CA GLY A 749 -35.39 -4.49 -16.96
C GLY A 749 -34.94 -5.91 -17.32
N SER A 750 -34.82 -6.24 -18.61
CA SER A 750 -34.23 -7.51 -19.10
C SER A 750 -32.71 -7.43 -19.31
N GLN A 751 -32.06 -6.45 -18.68
CA GLN A 751 -30.63 -6.10 -18.83
C GLN A 751 -30.24 -5.70 -20.27
N ARG A 752 -31.21 -5.34 -21.12
CA ARG A 752 -30.96 -4.75 -22.44
C ARG A 752 -30.89 -3.24 -22.32
N PHE A 753 -30.08 -2.63 -23.19
CA PHE A 753 -29.88 -1.18 -23.21
C PHE A 753 -30.14 -0.63 -24.62
N HIS A 754 -31.13 0.24 -24.72
CA HIS A 754 -31.52 0.89 -25.98
C HIS A 754 -31.19 2.38 -25.94
N ARG A 755 -30.61 2.93 -27.01
CA ARG A 755 -30.32 4.37 -27.11
C ARG A 755 -31.63 5.15 -27.08
N ALA A 756 -31.84 5.92 -26.01
CA ALA A 756 -33.03 6.76 -25.82
C ALA A 756 -32.80 8.17 -26.35
N ALA A 757 -31.64 8.77 -26.01
CA ALA A 757 -31.27 10.11 -26.45
C ALA A 757 -29.76 10.23 -26.72
N ARG A 758 -29.39 11.23 -27.52
CA ARG A 758 -28.01 11.70 -27.69
C ARG A 758 -27.96 13.16 -27.30
N VAL A 759 -27.08 13.48 -26.35
CA VAL A 759 -26.83 14.85 -25.93
C VAL A 759 -26.16 15.64 -27.06
N GLY A 760 -26.49 16.93 -27.15
CA GLY A 760 -26.00 17.84 -28.20
C GLY A 760 -24.48 18.08 -28.23
N THR A 761 -24.03 18.90 -29.17
CA THR A 761 -22.60 19.20 -29.40
C THR A 761 -21.90 19.77 -28.17
N LEU A 762 -20.95 19.00 -27.62
CA LEU A 762 -20.11 19.40 -26.49
C LEU A 762 -18.87 20.16 -26.95
N SER A 763 -18.47 21.19 -26.19
CA SER A 763 -17.24 21.95 -26.44
C SER A 763 -16.00 21.38 -25.72
N SER A 764 -16.20 20.41 -24.83
CA SER A 764 -15.16 19.61 -24.17
C SER A 764 -15.79 18.36 -23.53
N PHE A 765 -15.02 17.29 -23.36
CA PHE A 765 -15.50 16.01 -22.82
C PHE A 765 -15.86 16.12 -21.34
N VAL A 766 -16.85 15.33 -20.92
CA VAL A 766 -17.32 15.23 -19.54
C VAL A 766 -16.32 14.46 -18.68
N VAL A 767 -16.12 14.89 -17.44
CA VAL A 767 -15.22 14.27 -16.45
C VAL A 767 -15.97 13.80 -15.20
N SER A 768 -17.10 14.43 -14.87
CA SER A 768 -18.02 13.97 -13.81
C SER A 768 -19.46 14.36 -14.13
N MET A 769 -20.40 13.58 -13.59
CA MET A 769 -21.85 13.76 -13.74
C MET A 769 -22.55 13.49 -12.40
N ASP A 770 -23.72 14.10 -12.23
CA ASP A 770 -24.69 13.73 -11.20
C ASP A 770 -26.11 13.76 -11.78
N TRP A 771 -26.96 12.86 -11.29
CA TRP A 771 -28.41 12.88 -11.51
C TRP A 771 -29.13 13.62 -10.38
N ASP A 772 -30.29 14.21 -10.69
CA ASP A 772 -31.24 14.63 -9.67
C ASP A 772 -31.97 13.43 -9.05
N ILE A 773 -32.57 13.59 -7.87
CA ILE A 773 -33.28 12.52 -7.16
C ILE A 773 -34.49 11.94 -7.94
N THR A 774 -35.09 12.70 -8.85
CA THR A 774 -36.26 12.29 -9.66
C THR A 774 -35.89 11.63 -10.98
N SER A 775 -34.61 11.57 -11.36
CA SER A 775 -34.09 11.01 -12.62
C SER A 775 -34.55 11.76 -13.89
N GLN A 776 -34.89 13.05 -13.76
CA GLN A 776 -35.32 13.94 -14.85
C GLN A 776 -34.20 14.85 -15.37
N PHE A 777 -33.23 15.20 -14.51
CA PHE A 777 -32.16 16.15 -14.81
C PHE A 777 -30.77 15.57 -14.52
N ILE A 778 -29.80 16.02 -15.31
CA ILE A 778 -28.40 15.60 -15.22
C ILE A 778 -27.54 16.86 -15.21
N ARG A 779 -26.67 17.01 -14.20
CA ARG A 779 -25.56 17.97 -14.24
C ARG A 779 -24.27 17.26 -14.65
N ALA A 780 -23.42 17.96 -15.38
CA ALA A 780 -22.12 17.47 -15.81
C ALA A 780 -21.06 18.55 -15.74
N ASN A 781 -19.81 18.16 -15.48
CA ASN A 781 -18.65 19.03 -15.59
C ASN A 781 -17.71 18.55 -16.71
N SER A 782 -17.24 19.48 -17.54
CA SER A 782 -16.23 19.21 -18.57
C SER A 782 -14.80 19.29 -18.04
N ALA A 783 -13.85 18.73 -18.80
CA ALA A 783 -12.41 18.82 -18.51
C ALA A 783 -11.83 20.25 -18.50
N VAL A 784 -12.62 21.27 -18.89
CA VAL A 784 -12.23 22.70 -18.91
C VAL A 784 -13.22 23.54 -18.08
N GLY A 785 -13.85 22.93 -17.06
CA GLY A 785 -14.68 23.63 -16.08
C GLY A 785 -16.04 24.13 -16.60
N HIS A 786 -16.49 23.72 -17.79
CA HIS A 786 -17.85 24.01 -18.22
C HIS A 786 -18.84 23.16 -17.43
N ILE A 787 -19.93 23.78 -16.99
CA ILE A 787 -21.09 23.09 -16.44
C ILE A 787 -22.08 22.87 -17.59
N TYR A 788 -22.71 21.69 -17.64
CA TYR A 788 -23.85 21.42 -18.51
C TYR A 788 -25.01 20.88 -17.67
N HIS A 789 -26.23 21.23 -18.07
CA HIS A 789 -27.47 20.76 -17.47
C HIS A 789 -28.37 20.20 -18.57
N TRP A 790 -28.82 18.95 -18.43
CA TRP A 790 -29.59 18.24 -19.45
C TRP A 790 -30.89 17.65 -18.90
N SER A 791 -31.91 17.61 -19.76
CA SER A 791 -33.10 16.79 -19.55
C SER A 791 -32.77 15.33 -19.91
N ALA A 792 -33.01 14.41 -18.98
CA ALA A 792 -32.76 12.98 -19.17
C ALA A 792 -33.68 12.36 -20.24
N THR A 793 -34.85 12.97 -20.49
CA THR A 793 -35.86 12.43 -21.41
C THR A 793 -35.48 12.60 -22.89
N ASN A 794 -34.79 13.69 -23.24
CA ASN A 794 -34.45 14.01 -24.64
C ASN A 794 -32.97 14.39 -24.88
N GLY A 795 -32.16 14.59 -23.84
CA GLY A 795 -30.75 14.98 -23.96
C GLY A 795 -30.51 16.45 -24.34
N GLU A 796 -31.55 17.29 -24.30
CA GLU A 796 -31.45 18.71 -24.59
C GLU A 796 -30.91 19.50 -23.38
N LEU A 797 -30.33 20.67 -23.66
CA LEU A 797 -29.86 21.60 -22.63
C LEU A 797 -31.04 22.24 -21.89
N VAL A 798 -30.90 22.40 -20.57
CA VAL A 798 -31.92 22.98 -19.69
C VAL A 798 -31.38 24.26 -19.07
N ASP A 799 -32.20 25.31 -19.04
CA ASP A 799 -31.84 26.59 -18.42
C ASP A 799 -31.69 26.49 -16.90
N ASN A 800 -30.73 27.24 -16.36
CA ASN A 800 -30.39 27.22 -14.93
C ASN A 800 -31.57 27.54 -13.99
N ALA A 801 -32.59 28.27 -14.46
CA ALA A 801 -33.78 28.57 -13.68
C ALA A 801 -34.62 27.31 -13.39
N CYS A 802 -34.66 26.34 -14.30
CA CYS A 802 -35.45 25.10 -14.14
C CYS A 802 -34.83 24.09 -13.17
N ILE A 803 -33.62 24.35 -12.67
CA ILE A 803 -32.81 23.40 -11.88
C ILE A 803 -32.11 24.03 -10.66
N CYS A 804 -32.41 25.29 -10.34
CA CYS A 804 -31.83 26.01 -9.20
C CYS A 804 -32.07 25.26 -7.87
N ASP A 805 -33.31 24.85 -7.64
CA ASP A 805 -33.73 24.03 -6.49
C ASP A 805 -33.73 22.51 -6.77
N ALA A 806 -33.05 22.04 -7.83
CA ALA A 806 -32.97 20.61 -8.13
C ALA A 806 -32.13 19.87 -7.08
N GLU A 807 -32.75 18.92 -6.36
CA GLU A 807 -32.03 18.07 -5.42
C GLU A 807 -31.15 17.02 -6.13
N TRP A 808 -29.83 17.19 -6.04
CA TRP A 808 -28.85 16.29 -6.63
C TRP A 808 -28.62 15.04 -5.76
N ALA A 809 -28.82 13.86 -6.36
CA ALA A 809 -28.68 12.56 -5.71
C ALA A 809 -27.22 12.24 -5.35
N SER A 810 -26.27 12.66 -6.20
CA SER A 810 -24.83 12.53 -5.97
C SER A 810 -24.12 13.89 -6.05
N CYS A 811 -22.89 13.93 -5.55
CA CYS A 811 -22.04 15.13 -5.54
C CYS A 811 -20.64 14.78 -6.07
N ASN A 812 -20.57 14.46 -7.37
CA ASN A 812 -19.35 14.15 -8.11
C ASN A 812 -18.87 15.38 -8.94
N CYS A 813 -19.80 16.28 -9.30
CA CYS A 813 -19.49 17.51 -10.02
C CYS A 813 -18.74 18.50 -9.11
N ARG A 814 -17.44 18.65 -9.36
CA ARG A 814 -16.54 19.53 -8.61
C ARG A 814 -17.00 20.99 -8.69
N VAL A 815 -17.40 21.44 -9.89
CA VAL A 815 -17.98 22.77 -10.11
C VAL A 815 -19.49 22.65 -9.98
N SER A 816 -19.98 22.93 -8.77
CA SER A 816 -21.36 22.77 -8.30
C SER A 816 -21.65 23.79 -7.20
N TYR A 817 -22.91 23.88 -6.73
CA TYR A 817 -23.26 24.72 -5.59
C TYR A 817 -22.52 24.28 -4.32
N GLU A 818 -22.44 22.97 -4.09
CA GLU A 818 -21.90 22.39 -2.87
C GLU A 818 -20.38 22.57 -2.70
N ALA A 819 -19.64 22.70 -3.81
CA ALA A 819 -18.17 22.73 -3.84
C ALA A 819 -17.57 23.91 -4.65
N GLY A 820 -18.41 24.83 -5.14
CA GLY A 820 -18.02 25.88 -6.09
C GLY A 820 -16.86 26.75 -5.59
N CYS A 821 -16.97 27.33 -4.39
CA CYS A 821 -15.91 28.17 -3.83
C CYS A 821 -14.59 27.42 -3.62
N LEU A 822 -14.62 26.10 -3.39
CA LEU A 822 -13.39 25.28 -3.36
C LEU A 822 -12.75 25.14 -4.74
N THR A 823 -13.53 24.95 -5.82
CA THR A 823 -12.94 24.91 -7.18
C THR A 823 -12.39 26.26 -7.66
N HIS A 824 -12.74 27.35 -6.98
CA HIS A 824 -12.14 28.66 -7.18
C HIS A 824 -10.84 28.85 -6.39
N SER A 825 -10.81 28.48 -5.10
CA SER A 825 -9.66 28.74 -4.21
C SER A 825 -8.64 27.59 -4.10
N VAL A 826 -8.99 26.37 -4.52
CA VAL A 826 -8.16 25.16 -4.33
C VAL A 826 -7.90 24.45 -5.66
N GLU A 827 -6.70 24.63 -6.22
CA GLU A 827 -6.26 23.87 -7.39
C GLU A 827 -6.09 22.36 -7.09
N GLY A 828 -6.14 21.54 -8.15
CA GLY A 828 -5.78 20.12 -8.09
C GLY A 828 -6.81 19.19 -7.46
N ILE A 829 -8.09 19.59 -7.34
CA ILE A 829 -9.16 18.68 -6.86
C ILE A 829 -9.39 17.54 -7.87
N THR A 830 -9.23 16.30 -7.42
CA THR A 830 -9.37 15.09 -8.24
C THR A 830 -10.69 14.35 -7.98
N SER A 831 -11.15 14.32 -6.74
CA SER A 831 -12.36 13.59 -6.33
C SER A 831 -13.08 14.36 -5.21
N ILE A 832 -14.40 14.24 -5.18
CA ILE A 832 -15.25 14.79 -4.11
C ILE A 832 -16.32 13.77 -3.73
N SER A 833 -16.84 13.85 -2.50
CA SER A 833 -17.96 13.04 -2.03
C SER A 833 -18.68 13.75 -0.89
N ARG A 834 -20.01 13.62 -0.83
CA ARG A 834 -20.88 14.21 0.21
C ARG A 834 -21.44 13.10 1.10
N SER A 835 -21.61 13.34 2.41
CA SER A 835 -22.33 12.44 3.31
C SER A 835 -23.80 12.30 2.90
N ASN A 836 -24.50 11.23 3.30
CA ASN A 836 -25.92 11.08 2.99
C ASN A 836 -26.79 12.03 3.85
N SER A 837 -26.29 12.46 5.02
CA SER A 837 -26.85 13.56 5.82
C SER A 837 -26.78 14.92 5.13
N LYS A 838 -25.97 15.03 4.06
CA LYS A 838 -25.62 16.27 3.34
C LYS A 838 -24.77 17.26 4.15
N GLU A 839 -24.36 16.96 5.38
CA GLU A 839 -23.63 17.87 6.27
C GLU A 839 -22.12 18.00 5.96
N TRP A 840 -21.49 16.98 5.37
CA TRP A 840 -20.05 16.98 5.10
C TRP A 840 -19.70 16.78 3.63
N LEU A 841 -18.62 17.43 3.22
CA LEU A 841 -17.97 17.27 1.92
C LEU A 841 -16.52 16.84 2.12
N VAL A 842 -16.14 15.68 1.59
CA VAL A 842 -14.74 15.22 1.53
C VAL A 842 -14.17 15.49 0.14
N VAL A 843 -12.95 16.00 0.10
CA VAL A 843 -12.25 16.42 -1.11
C VAL A 843 -10.88 15.75 -1.18
N GLY A 844 -10.67 14.97 -2.25
CA GLY A 844 -9.38 14.40 -2.64
C GLY A 844 -8.65 15.31 -3.64
N ARG A 845 -7.33 15.44 -3.48
CA ARG A 845 -6.46 16.27 -4.34
C ARG A 845 -5.38 15.46 -5.03
N ASP A 846 -4.82 16.04 -6.09
CA ASP A 846 -3.76 15.48 -6.93
C ASP A 846 -2.40 15.34 -6.22
N ASN A 847 -2.25 15.94 -5.04
CA ASN A 847 -1.10 15.81 -4.14
C ASN A 847 -1.31 14.81 -2.99
N GLY A 848 -2.42 14.07 -2.96
CA GLY A 848 -2.74 13.09 -1.91
C GLY A 848 -3.37 13.65 -0.63
N SER A 849 -3.43 14.98 -0.44
CA SER A 849 -4.12 15.54 0.73
C SER A 849 -5.63 15.33 0.63
N LEU A 850 -6.21 14.72 1.65
CA LEU A 850 -7.65 14.67 1.87
C LEU A 850 -8.08 15.83 2.78
N ARG A 851 -9.24 16.43 2.51
CA ARG A 851 -9.83 17.49 3.34
C ARG A 851 -11.32 17.24 3.56
N LEU A 852 -11.78 17.46 4.79
CA LEU A 852 -13.19 17.40 5.20
C LEU A 852 -13.68 18.82 5.50
N TYR A 853 -14.78 19.24 4.87
CA TYR A 853 -15.45 20.54 5.05
C TYR A 853 -16.91 20.34 5.47
N ASN A 854 -17.50 21.38 6.08
CA ASN A 854 -18.96 21.49 6.19
C ASN A 854 -19.57 21.71 4.80
N CYS A 855 -20.72 21.12 4.52
CA CYS A 855 -21.41 21.19 3.24
C CYS A 855 -22.74 21.95 3.39
N PRO A 856 -23.10 22.86 2.46
CA PRO A 856 -22.32 23.33 1.30
C PRO A 856 -21.11 24.19 1.71
N VAL A 857 -20.09 24.23 0.84
CA VAL A 857 -18.91 25.10 1.04
C VAL A 857 -19.12 26.42 0.32
N LEU A 858 -19.58 27.42 1.09
CA LEU A 858 -20.00 28.72 0.58
C LEU A 858 -18.84 29.74 0.54
N SER A 859 -17.76 29.49 1.28
CA SER A 859 -16.62 30.40 1.41
C SER A 859 -15.36 29.88 0.72
N THR A 860 -14.57 30.82 0.18
CA THR A 860 -13.19 30.57 -0.28
C THR A 860 -12.21 30.38 0.86
N ALA A 861 -12.52 30.93 2.05
CA ALA A 861 -11.76 30.86 3.29
C ALA A 861 -12.26 29.76 4.24
N ALA A 862 -13.04 28.79 3.74
CA ALA A 862 -13.62 27.72 4.55
C ALA A 862 -12.57 26.85 5.25
N GLY A 863 -12.73 26.69 6.57
CA GLY A 863 -11.94 25.79 7.40
C GLY A 863 -12.19 24.32 7.06
N PHE A 864 -11.17 23.48 7.30
CA PHE A 864 -11.23 22.05 7.04
C PHE A 864 -10.43 21.23 8.05
N LEU A 865 -10.82 19.98 8.22
CA LEU A 865 -9.97 18.96 8.85
C LEU A 865 -9.13 18.28 7.75
N ALA A 866 -7.81 18.17 7.96
CA ALA A 866 -6.89 17.55 7.02
C ALA A 866 -6.65 16.07 7.39
N LEU A 867 -6.73 15.16 6.42
CA LEU A 867 -6.47 13.74 6.60
C LEU A 867 -5.25 13.33 5.76
N ALA A 868 -4.38 12.49 6.32
CA ALA A 868 -3.09 12.11 5.73
C ALA A 868 -2.94 10.58 5.60
N GLY A 869 -2.46 10.11 4.45
CA GLY A 869 -2.16 8.69 4.21
C GLY A 869 -1.87 8.34 2.76
N HIS A 870 -2.48 9.03 1.79
CA HIS A 870 -2.13 8.91 0.37
C HIS A 870 -0.87 9.74 0.04
N SER A 871 -0.02 9.22 -0.85
CA SER A 871 1.21 9.87 -1.32
C SER A 871 1.02 10.64 -2.62
N TYR A 872 0.02 10.27 -3.40
CA TYR A 872 -0.29 10.77 -4.74
C TYR A 872 -1.78 11.07 -4.88
N ALA A 873 -2.16 11.57 -6.06
CA ALA A 873 -3.54 11.86 -6.44
C ALA A 873 -4.56 10.83 -5.93
N VAL A 874 -5.58 11.33 -5.23
CA VAL A 874 -6.71 10.53 -4.75
C VAL A 874 -7.67 10.31 -5.92
N SER A 875 -7.76 9.08 -6.44
CA SER A 875 -8.62 8.75 -7.58
C SER A 875 -10.09 8.79 -7.21
N SER A 876 -10.44 8.28 -6.04
CA SER A 876 -11.82 8.15 -5.59
C SER A 876 -11.97 8.36 -4.09
N VAL A 877 -13.12 8.93 -3.72
CA VAL A 877 -13.58 9.23 -2.36
C VAL A 877 -15.05 8.86 -2.37
N ILE A 878 -15.47 7.92 -1.52
CA ILE A 878 -16.87 7.48 -1.41
C ILE A 878 -17.27 7.29 0.05
N PHE A 879 -18.45 7.76 0.43
CA PHE A 879 -19.09 7.28 1.66
C PHE A 879 -19.77 5.94 1.38
N THR A 880 -19.55 4.94 2.25
CA THR A 880 -20.36 3.71 2.27
C THR A 880 -21.48 3.81 3.31
N GLU A 881 -21.27 4.60 4.36
CA GLU A 881 -22.21 4.95 5.43
C GLU A 881 -21.78 6.29 6.06
N GLU A 882 -22.63 6.94 6.86
CA GLU A 882 -22.27 8.20 7.54
C GLU A 882 -21.02 8.09 8.42
N LYS A 883 -20.75 6.91 8.98
CA LYS A 883 -19.56 6.66 9.80
C LYS A 883 -18.36 6.10 9.03
N HIS A 884 -18.51 5.76 7.75
CA HIS A 884 -17.47 5.05 6.98
C HIS A 884 -17.25 5.66 5.59
N LEU A 885 -16.02 6.13 5.38
CA LEU A 885 -15.51 6.64 4.12
C LEU A 885 -14.45 5.68 3.56
N ILE A 886 -14.47 5.42 2.26
CA ILE A 886 -13.40 4.73 1.53
C ILE A 886 -12.70 5.73 0.62
N THR A 887 -11.37 5.73 0.60
CA THR A 887 -10.56 6.55 -0.32
C THR A 887 -9.45 5.74 -0.99
N ALA A 888 -9.18 6.03 -2.25
CA ALA A 888 -8.18 5.33 -3.06
C ALA A 888 -7.16 6.29 -3.65
N GLY A 889 -5.87 5.94 -3.55
CA GLY A 889 -4.78 6.61 -4.26
C GLY A 889 -4.53 5.95 -5.62
N VAL A 890 -4.04 6.72 -6.60
CA VAL A 890 -3.71 6.20 -7.93
C VAL A 890 -2.48 5.28 -7.86
N THR A 891 -1.27 5.84 -7.64
CA THR A 891 0.01 5.15 -7.89
C THR A 891 0.71 4.58 -6.64
N ASP A 892 0.21 4.85 -5.43
CA ASP A 892 0.80 4.34 -4.19
C ASP A 892 0.25 2.97 -3.75
N GLY A 893 -0.77 2.45 -4.45
CA GLY A 893 -1.43 1.20 -4.12
C GLY A 893 -2.17 1.24 -2.78
N SER A 894 -2.60 2.43 -2.34
CA SER A 894 -3.28 2.61 -1.06
C SER A 894 -4.80 2.76 -1.20
N LEU A 895 -5.52 2.00 -0.37
CA LEU A 895 -6.98 1.98 -0.29
C LEU A 895 -7.34 1.96 1.21
N PHE A 896 -7.88 3.06 1.71
CA PHE A 896 -8.12 3.26 3.15
C PHE A 896 -9.63 3.31 3.46
N GLN A 897 -10.02 2.64 4.54
CA GLN A 897 -11.29 2.86 5.22
C GLN A 897 -11.06 3.78 6.42
N TRP A 898 -11.81 4.87 6.46
CA TRP A 898 -11.81 5.85 7.54
C TRP A 898 -13.09 5.70 8.35
N LYS A 899 -12.98 5.94 9.67
CA LYS A 899 -14.08 5.89 10.61
C LYS A 899 -14.27 7.24 11.29
N PHE A 900 -15.48 7.77 11.21
CA PHE A 900 -15.87 8.98 11.94
C PHE A 900 -16.26 8.61 13.37
N GLN A 901 -15.77 9.40 14.33
CA GLN A 901 -16.14 9.29 15.73
C GLN A 901 -17.33 10.23 15.99
N LEU A 902 -18.53 9.73 15.69
CA LEU A 902 -19.83 10.36 15.99
C LEU A 902 -20.49 9.70 17.20
#